data_AF-A0A5N0T8Y0-F1
#
_entry.id   AF-A0A5N0T8Y0-F1
#
_cell.length_a   1.000
_cell.length_b   1.000
_cell.length_c   1.000
_cell.angle_alpha   90.00
_cell.angle_beta   90.00
_cell.angle_gamma   90.00
#
_symmetry.space_group_name_H-M   'P 1'
#
loop_
_entity.id
_entity.type
_entity.pdbx_description
1 polymer ?
#
loop_
_entity_poly.entity_id
_entity_poly.type
_entity_poly.pdbx_seq_one_letter_code
_entity_poly.pdbx_strand_id
1 'polypeptide(L)'
;MTHRSRLVGLLAAIALAACGGEPETTNNPSAATPAAKPAPATQPPAADRANPKWDTFVEQQIEAHMVAHPAWAVLQGRHEFDGQLPDWSPEGLQAEAARLKTARADALAFADNSLSDRQQYQREYFVSRIDHDLFWLEKARWPYRNPQFYIGWMNDSLDPSPYITLDYAPAEERMAAFTTYLENLPDAVRYIRMNLRLPMPAPWLQLGIDAFGGYADYFENDVPDIWIGVGDDALRARFKAANAEAIEAMRGVVDWLEYGRNIADDRYALGPDLYRQMLWDTERVDIPLDELEAIGRADMARNLRALEQACAEFAPGEGIADCMARMSDRKPEAGPVVAAREQLVETRAFLVEQDLVTIPGEEEALVAEAPPYARSNSAYINIPGPWEENQPSVYYISPPNPAWSQQVQHDYLPGESDLLFTSVHEVWPGHFLNFMHANRAEWIFGRAFVSYAFGEGWAHYTEEMMLEAGLRGADAETRIGQLSNALLRDARFLASIGLHTKGWSVAEAQRFFMDEAYQSEGTAIQQAARGTYDPAYLNYTMGKLLIKRLRDDWTAERGGRQAWREFHDTFLSYGGPPIPLVRQQMMGESSPRALFPDLSAALLPPVDIEGDRHNWAWLCEDGRHVVTSEQDPGLWLILPAASYELERARSASGARYEAEGVEFWNKGREATLTMRGVSTRCVVDPQATLWEDARLRGVTMRAQGNEPPWTLELFEDRPAVLTTGYESTEHRFNASSPEDVGGFERYRGEVDGQPVEVRVGDGPCADTMADIEYQLRVEVELGNALLKGCGNSLW
;
A
#
# COMPACT_ATOMS: atom_id res chain seq x y z
N MET A 1 57.16 13.52 16.13
CA MET A 1 58.20 14.55 15.93
C MET A 1 57.73 15.48 14.81
N THR A 2 57.67 16.79 15.12
CA THR A 2 57.67 18.01 14.23
C THR A 2 56.67 18.07 13.05
N HIS A 3 55.82 19.09 12.82
CA HIS A 3 55.72 20.50 13.24
C HIS A 3 54.27 21.02 13.00
N ARG A 4 53.58 21.59 14.00
CA ARG A 4 53.16 23.01 14.15
C ARG A 4 52.48 23.70 12.94
N SER A 5 51.25 24.20 13.16
CA SER A 5 50.92 25.64 13.13
C SER A 5 49.63 25.95 13.90
N ARG A 6 49.72 26.94 14.81
CA ARG A 6 48.62 27.61 15.52
C ARG A 6 48.50 29.02 14.94
N LEU A 7 47.30 29.57 14.85
CA LEU A 7 47.09 31.01 15.08
C LEU A 7 45.67 31.29 15.59
N VAL A 8 45.63 32.10 16.64
CA VAL A 8 44.49 32.57 17.42
C VAL A 8 44.24 34.02 17.02
N GLY A 9 42.97 34.47 17.03
CA GLY A 9 42.60 35.89 16.98
C GLY A 9 41.15 36.09 17.43
N LEU A 10 40.94 37.02 18.35
CA LEU A 10 39.82 37.15 19.28
C LEU A 10 39.08 38.50 19.04
N LEU A 11 37.77 38.52 19.33
CA LEU A 11 36.96 39.65 19.87
C LEU A 11 36.72 40.93 19.02
N ALA A 12 35.43 41.31 18.85
CA ALA A 12 34.82 42.50 19.47
C ALA A 12 33.38 42.78 18.97
N ALA A 13 32.46 43.00 19.91
CA ALA A 13 31.11 43.53 19.71
C ALA A 13 31.10 45.06 19.89
N ILE A 14 30.29 45.80 19.11
CA ILE A 14 29.84 47.17 19.43
C ILE A 14 28.41 47.36 18.90
N ALA A 15 27.51 47.75 19.80
CA ALA A 15 26.20 48.35 19.52
C ALA A 15 26.29 49.89 19.57
N LEU A 16 25.47 50.61 18.81
CA LEU A 16 25.03 51.98 19.11
C LEU A 16 23.84 52.41 18.23
N ALA A 17 22.99 53.24 18.85
CA ALA A 17 21.64 53.61 18.45
C ALA A 17 21.53 55.01 17.81
N ALA A 18 20.34 55.28 17.25
CA ALA A 18 19.50 56.48 17.44
C ALA A 18 19.24 57.44 16.26
N CYS A 19 17.99 57.96 16.30
CA CYS A 19 17.39 59.16 15.67
C CYS A 19 16.97 59.02 14.19
N GLY A 20 15.73 59.29 13.75
CA GLY A 20 14.63 60.10 14.29
C GLY A 20 14.40 61.33 13.39
N GLY A 21 13.27 61.41 12.69
CA GLY A 21 12.89 62.60 11.90
C GLY A 21 11.68 62.41 10.97
N GLU A 22 10.50 62.80 11.45
CA GLU A 22 9.38 63.38 10.67
C GLU A 22 9.53 64.93 10.67
N PRO A 23 8.73 65.79 9.97
CA PRO A 23 7.36 65.58 9.43
C PRO A 23 7.05 66.25 8.07
N GLU A 24 5.84 66.06 7.50
CA GLU A 24 5.04 67.19 6.96
C GLU A 24 3.56 66.84 6.70
N THR A 25 2.72 67.82 7.05
CA THR A 25 1.24 67.88 7.10
C THR A 25 0.61 68.21 5.74
N THR A 26 -0.64 67.85 5.40
CA THR A 26 -1.86 68.67 5.68
C THR A 26 -3.11 68.11 4.96
N ASN A 27 -4.27 68.50 5.51
CA ASN A 27 -5.60 68.68 4.89
C ASN A 27 -6.69 67.63 5.11
N ASN A 28 -7.61 68.03 6.00
CA ASN A 28 -9.05 67.74 6.07
C ASN A 28 -9.79 69.10 5.85
N PRO A 29 -11.13 69.27 5.74
CA PRO A 29 -12.25 68.32 6.03
C PRO A 29 -13.51 68.42 5.11
N SER A 30 -14.50 67.55 5.30
CA SER A 30 -15.94 67.92 5.29
C SER A 30 -16.80 66.88 6.02
N ALA A 31 -17.83 67.35 6.71
CA ALA A 31 -18.58 66.70 7.79
C ALA A 31 -19.87 65.97 7.32
N ALA A 32 -20.33 64.96 8.10
CA ALA A 32 -21.65 64.95 8.76
C ALA A 32 -22.04 63.61 9.45
N THR A 33 -22.54 63.75 10.70
CA THR A 33 -23.53 62.92 11.45
C THR A 33 -23.06 61.67 12.24
N PRO A 34 -23.46 61.51 13.53
CA PRO A 34 -22.96 60.45 14.41
C PRO A 34 -23.78 59.16 14.32
N ALA A 35 -23.11 58.01 14.19
CA ALA A 35 -23.72 56.69 14.29
C ALA A 35 -23.09 55.87 15.41
N ALA A 36 -23.97 55.35 16.27
CA ALA A 36 -23.92 54.21 17.19
C ALA A 36 -22.57 53.70 17.76
N LYS A 37 -22.58 53.44 19.08
CA LYS A 37 -21.56 52.70 19.84
C LYS A 37 -21.13 51.41 19.11
N PRO A 38 -19.83 51.04 19.11
CA PRO A 38 -19.39 49.75 18.58
C PRO A 38 -19.96 48.63 19.44
N ALA A 39 -20.59 47.65 18.79
CA ALA A 39 -20.84 46.34 19.38
C ALA A 39 -19.50 45.67 19.73
N PRO A 40 -19.46 44.81 20.76
CA PRO A 40 -18.22 44.16 21.18
C PRO A 40 -17.65 43.34 20.01
N ALA A 41 -16.33 43.44 19.83
CA ALA A 41 -15.59 42.75 18.80
C ALA A 41 -15.97 41.27 18.75
N THR A 42 -16.49 40.85 17.60
CA THR A 42 -16.70 39.45 17.24
C THR A 42 -15.39 38.69 17.43
N GLN A 43 -15.49 37.55 18.13
CA GLN A 43 -14.36 36.64 18.30
C GLN A 43 -13.77 36.27 16.93
N PRO A 44 -12.43 36.09 16.84
CA PRO A 44 -11.81 35.55 15.63
C PRO A 44 -12.45 34.18 15.29
N PRO A 45 -12.55 33.83 13.99
CA PRO A 45 -13.11 32.56 13.54
C PRO A 45 -12.41 31.37 14.22
N ALA A 46 -13.16 30.28 14.43
CA ALA A 46 -12.76 29.13 15.25
C ALA A 46 -11.52 28.37 14.73
N ALA A 47 -11.12 28.58 13.47
CA ALA A 47 -10.03 27.87 12.80
C ALA A 47 -8.62 28.07 13.43
N ASP A 48 -8.39 29.17 14.18
CA ASP A 48 -7.05 29.54 14.66
C ASP A 48 -6.75 29.23 16.14
N ARG A 49 -7.67 28.59 16.89
CA ARG A 49 -7.42 28.32 18.32
C ARG A 49 -6.88 26.92 18.55
N ALA A 50 -5.57 26.78 18.39
CA ALA A 50 -4.86 25.61 18.92
C ALA A 50 -5.14 25.43 20.42
N ASN A 51 -5.48 24.21 20.82
CA ASN A 51 -5.74 23.86 22.20
C ASN A 51 -4.47 23.24 22.81
N PRO A 52 -3.75 23.95 23.69
CA PRO A 52 -2.50 23.45 24.25
C PRO A 52 -2.67 22.19 25.10
N LYS A 53 -3.90 21.91 25.59
CA LYS A 53 -4.18 20.68 26.33
C LYS A 53 -4.15 19.44 25.44
N TRP A 54 -4.44 19.59 24.14
CA TRP A 54 -4.32 18.49 23.18
C TRP A 54 -2.86 18.10 23.01
N ASP A 55 -1.98 19.08 22.80
CA ASP A 55 -0.55 18.83 22.57
C ASP A 55 0.09 18.17 23.81
N THR A 56 -0.17 18.70 25.00
CA THR A 56 0.27 18.09 26.27
C THR A 56 -0.31 16.69 26.48
N PHE A 57 -1.56 16.45 26.07
CA PHE A 57 -2.16 15.12 26.14
C PHE A 57 -1.41 14.13 25.23
N VAL A 58 -1.15 14.49 23.97
CA VAL A 58 -0.43 13.62 23.03
C VAL A 58 0.98 13.31 23.54
N GLU A 59 1.73 14.30 24.01
CA GLU A 59 3.06 14.09 24.60
C GLU A 59 3.04 13.10 25.76
N GLN A 60 2.06 13.24 26.66
CA GLN A 60 1.88 12.30 27.78
C GLN A 60 1.54 10.88 27.30
N GLN A 61 0.76 10.74 26.23
CA GLN A 61 0.42 9.44 25.67
C GLN A 61 1.61 8.77 24.97
N ILE A 62 2.51 9.54 24.35
CA ILE A 62 3.76 9.02 23.77
C ILE A 62 4.67 8.47 24.89
N GLU A 63 4.90 9.23 25.95
CA GLU A 63 5.69 8.74 27.09
C GLU A 63 5.04 7.52 27.76
N ALA A 64 3.70 7.52 27.93
CA ALA A 64 2.99 6.37 28.45
C ALA A 64 3.08 5.14 27.53
N HIS A 65 3.14 5.33 26.22
CA HIS A 65 3.37 4.26 25.25
C HIS A 65 4.79 3.70 25.40
N MET A 66 5.82 4.55 25.48
CA MET A 66 7.21 4.11 25.67
C MET A 66 7.41 3.31 26.95
N VAL A 67 6.73 3.69 28.04
CA VAL A 67 6.77 2.94 29.30
C VAL A 67 6.10 1.55 29.16
N ALA A 68 5.02 1.45 28.38
CA ALA A 68 4.34 0.18 28.13
C ALA A 68 5.08 -0.70 27.10
N HIS A 69 5.83 -0.07 26.19
CA HIS A 69 6.54 -0.69 25.06
C HIS A 69 8.02 -0.25 25.05
N PRO A 70 8.81 -0.68 26.05
CA PRO A 70 10.18 -0.21 26.20
C PRO A 70 11.12 -0.66 25.07
N ALA A 71 10.92 -1.85 24.48
CA ALA A 71 11.79 -2.30 23.39
C ALA A 71 11.47 -1.53 22.08
N TRP A 72 10.21 -1.12 21.88
CA TRP A 72 9.87 -0.12 20.86
C TRP A 72 10.53 1.23 21.16
N ALA A 73 10.51 1.71 22.41
CA ALA A 73 11.14 2.98 22.79
C ALA A 73 12.65 3.00 22.48
N VAL A 74 13.36 1.89 22.73
CA VAL A 74 14.77 1.71 22.36
C VAL A 74 14.96 1.80 20.84
N LEU A 75 14.12 1.13 20.05
CA LEU A 75 14.15 1.27 18.57
C LEU A 75 13.92 2.71 18.10
N GLN A 76 13.19 3.50 18.89
CA GLN A 76 12.98 4.91 18.60
C GLN A 76 14.16 5.83 19.00
N GLY A 77 15.17 5.29 19.71
CA GLY A 77 16.35 6.03 20.21
C GLY A 77 16.29 6.43 21.69
N ARG A 78 15.38 5.85 22.50
CA ARG A 78 15.22 6.17 23.93
C ARG A 78 15.97 5.19 24.82
N HIS A 79 17.26 5.42 25.01
CA HIS A 79 18.16 4.50 25.72
C HIS A 79 17.98 4.46 27.24
N GLU A 80 17.13 5.29 27.85
CA GLU A 80 16.73 5.09 29.25
C GLU A 80 15.87 3.82 29.45
N PHE A 81 15.36 3.23 28.36
CA PHE A 81 14.63 1.97 28.34
C PHE A 81 15.50 0.75 27.99
N ASP A 82 16.80 0.95 27.78
CA ASP A 82 17.73 -0.11 27.40
C ASP A 82 17.63 -1.33 28.32
N GLY A 83 17.51 -2.51 27.70
CA GLY A 83 17.44 -3.79 28.39
C GLY A 83 16.06 -4.18 28.92
N GLN A 84 15.06 -3.30 28.84
CA GLN A 84 13.70 -3.57 29.32
C GLN A 84 12.85 -4.27 28.25
N LEU A 85 11.83 -5.00 28.69
CA LEU A 85 10.84 -5.69 27.85
C LEU A 85 9.42 -5.35 28.33
N PRO A 86 8.41 -5.40 27.44
CA PRO A 86 7.02 -5.24 27.84
C PRO A 86 6.57 -6.25 28.89
N ASP A 87 5.60 -5.86 29.72
CA ASP A 87 4.90 -6.79 30.59
C ASP A 87 3.89 -7.63 29.79
N TRP A 88 4.35 -8.78 29.28
CA TRP A 88 3.51 -9.76 28.61
C TRP A 88 2.78 -10.72 29.54
N SER A 89 2.77 -10.48 30.86
CA SER A 89 1.90 -11.24 31.75
C SER A 89 0.43 -11.10 31.35
N PRO A 90 -0.46 -12.05 31.73
CA PRO A 90 -1.89 -11.90 31.50
C PRO A 90 -2.46 -10.60 32.06
N GLU A 91 -1.94 -10.13 33.20
CA GLU A 91 -2.27 -8.86 33.81
C GLU A 91 -1.74 -7.67 33.01
N GLY A 92 -0.49 -7.74 32.52
CA GLY A 92 0.13 -6.72 31.69
C GLY A 92 -0.61 -6.49 30.36
N LEU A 93 -0.99 -7.57 29.67
CA LEU A 93 -1.81 -7.47 28.45
C LEU A 93 -3.19 -6.83 28.71
N GLN A 94 -3.81 -7.12 29.85
CA GLN A 94 -5.08 -6.49 30.25
C GLN A 94 -4.89 -5.01 30.61
N ALA A 95 -3.80 -4.67 31.30
CA ALA A 95 -3.46 -3.30 31.64
C ALA A 95 -3.22 -2.47 30.39
N GLU A 96 -2.53 -3.03 29.38
CA GLU A 96 -2.30 -2.35 28.11
C GLU A 96 -3.60 -2.10 27.34
N ALA A 97 -4.48 -3.11 27.24
CA ALA A 97 -5.79 -2.92 26.64
C ALA A 97 -6.63 -1.84 27.35
N ALA A 98 -6.57 -1.79 28.68
CA ALA A 98 -7.26 -0.76 29.47
C ALA A 98 -6.66 0.64 29.26
N ARG A 99 -5.32 0.74 29.18
CA ARG A 99 -4.61 1.99 28.88
C ARG A 99 -5.01 2.53 27.52
N LEU A 100 -4.95 1.70 26.48
CA LEU A 100 -5.35 2.06 25.12
C LEU A 100 -6.82 2.53 25.04
N LYS A 101 -7.74 1.81 25.66
CA LYS A 101 -9.16 2.21 25.72
C LYS A 101 -9.37 3.55 26.41
N THR A 102 -8.64 3.80 27.49
CA THR A 102 -8.71 5.06 28.23
C THR A 102 -8.16 6.19 27.37
N ALA A 103 -6.97 6.02 26.78
CA ALA A 103 -6.37 7.00 25.89
C ALA A 103 -7.28 7.33 24.69
N ARG A 104 -7.94 6.33 24.11
CA ARG A 104 -8.91 6.53 23.03
C ARG A 104 -10.11 7.35 23.48
N ALA A 105 -10.70 7.03 24.64
CA ALA A 105 -11.85 7.75 25.17
C ALA A 105 -11.49 9.20 25.52
N ASP A 106 -10.33 9.42 26.12
CA ASP A 106 -9.82 10.75 26.48
C ASP A 106 -9.54 11.59 25.23
N ALA A 107 -8.97 11.01 24.17
CA ALA A 107 -8.76 11.70 22.90
C ALA A 107 -10.08 12.13 22.25
N LEU A 108 -11.10 11.26 22.27
CA LEU A 108 -12.43 11.56 21.73
C LEU A 108 -13.24 12.55 22.58
N ALA A 109 -12.84 12.80 23.84
CA ALA A 109 -13.48 13.79 24.69
C ALA A 109 -13.13 15.24 24.30
N PHE A 110 -12.06 15.44 23.51
CA PHE A 110 -11.79 16.74 22.89
C PHE A 110 -12.79 16.97 21.75
N ALA A 111 -13.79 17.84 21.97
CA ALA A 111 -14.81 18.15 20.97
C ALA A 111 -14.24 18.94 19.77
N ASP A 112 -14.85 18.82 18.60
CA ASP A 112 -14.37 19.46 17.35
C ASP A 112 -14.25 20.98 17.51
N ASN A 113 -15.21 21.61 18.16
CA ASN A 113 -15.19 23.06 18.43
C ASN A 113 -14.12 23.51 19.44
N SER A 114 -13.37 22.56 20.01
CA SER A 114 -12.27 22.80 20.93
C SER A 114 -10.89 22.52 20.32
N LEU A 115 -10.83 22.14 19.04
CA LEU A 115 -9.62 21.80 18.30
C LEU A 115 -9.56 22.63 17.01
N SER A 116 -8.35 23.05 16.63
CA SER A 116 -8.11 23.53 15.26
C SER A 116 -8.30 22.39 14.25
N ASP A 117 -8.49 22.70 12.96
CA ASP A 117 -8.64 21.68 11.91
C ASP A 117 -7.46 20.70 11.89
N ARG A 118 -6.24 21.24 12.04
CA ARG A 118 -5.02 20.44 12.22
C ARG A 118 -5.11 19.49 13.41
N GLN A 119 -5.60 19.96 14.56
CA GLN A 119 -5.71 19.12 15.75
C GLN A 119 -6.85 18.11 15.66
N GLN A 120 -7.90 18.38 14.88
CA GLN A 120 -8.94 17.40 14.58
C GLN A 120 -8.36 16.23 13.77
N TYR A 121 -7.57 16.53 12.73
CA TYR A 121 -6.82 15.52 11.99
C TYR A 121 -5.85 14.73 12.87
N GLN A 122 -5.07 15.43 13.71
CA GLN A 122 -4.15 14.77 14.66
C GLN A 122 -4.91 13.83 15.61
N ARG A 123 -6.10 14.20 16.07
CA ARG A 123 -6.95 13.34 16.89
C ARG A 123 -7.39 12.09 16.13
N GLU A 124 -7.77 12.20 14.87
CA GLU A 124 -8.18 11.06 14.06
C GLU A 124 -7.02 10.09 13.80
N TYR A 125 -5.83 10.62 13.51
CA TYR A 125 -4.60 9.81 13.36
C TYR A 125 -4.19 9.15 14.68
N PHE A 126 -4.24 9.88 15.80
CA PHE A 126 -3.98 9.30 17.12
C PHE A 126 -4.96 8.15 17.43
N VAL A 127 -6.26 8.36 17.18
CA VAL A 127 -7.30 7.35 17.40
C VAL A 127 -7.13 6.15 16.46
N SER A 128 -6.71 6.35 15.20
CA SER A 128 -6.45 5.22 14.29
C SER A 128 -5.30 4.36 14.75
N ARG A 129 -4.23 4.95 15.30
CA ARG A 129 -3.14 4.17 15.88
C ARG A 129 -3.59 3.31 17.06
N ILE A 130 -4.46 3.85 17.93
CA ILE A 130 -5.01 3.07 19.04
C ILE A 130 -5.97 1.98 18.55
N ASP A 131 -6.82 2.28 17.57
CA ASP A 131 -7.72 1.29 16.97
C ASP A 131 -6.93 0.11 16.37
N HIS A 132 -5.81 0.39 15.71
CA HIS A 132 -4.86 -0.60 15.22
C HIS A 132 -4.33 -1.49 16.36
N ASP A 133 -3.83 -0.91 17.46
CA ASP A 133 -3.30 -1.69 18.58
C ASP A 133 -4.37 -2.56 19.25
N LEU A 134 -5.56 -1.99 19.49
CA LEU A 134 -6.69 -2.71 20.06
C LEU A 134 -7.19 -3.82 19.12
N PHE A 135 -7.08 -3.65 17.81
CA PHE A 135 -7.43 -4.70 16.86
C PHE A 135 -6.56 -5.94 17.06
N TRP A 136 -5.23 -5.79 17.02
CA TRP A 136 -4.33 -6.93 17.18
C TRP A 136 -4.39 -7.54 18.57
N LEU A 137 -4.43 -6.69 19.60
CA LEU A 137 -4.47 -7.11 21.00
C LEU A 137 -5.76 -7.84 21.38
N GLU A 138 -6.92 -7.26 21.08
CA GLU A 138 -8.21 -7.75 21.59
C GLU A 138 -9.10 -8.44 20.56
N LYS A 139 -9.17 -7.93 19.32
CA LYS A 139 -10.09 -8.44 18.29
C LYS A 139 -9.50 -9.67 17.60
N ALA A 140 -8.28 -9.54 17.05
CA ALA A 140 -7.54 -10.63 16.44
C ALA A 140 -6.89 -11.55 17.49
N ARG A 141 -6.71 -11.07 18.73
CA ARG A 141 -6.18 -11.82 19.87
C ARG A 141 -4.80 -12.41 19.59
N TRP A 142 -3.97 -11.65 18.90
CA TRP A 142 -2.62 -12.06 18.49
C TRP A 142 -1.73 -12.57 19.61
N PRO A 143 -1.69 -11.96 20.82
CA PRO A 143 -0.85 -12.48 21.91
C PRO A 143 -1.12 -13.95 22.28
N TYR A 144 -2.32 -14.45 22.00
CA TYR A 144 -2.73 -15.82 22.36
C TYR A 144 -2.69 -16.78 21.19
N ARG A 145 -2.55 -16.27 19.97
CA ARG A 145 -2.81 -17.02 18.75
C ARG A 145 -1.64 -16.99 17.79
N ASN A 146 -0.98 -15.85 17.62
CA ASN A 146 -0.01 -15.63 16.56
C ASN A 146 1.36 -15.27 17.15
N PRO A 147 2.40 -16.12 16.96
CA PRO A 147 3.75 -15.83 17.42
C PRO A 147 4.31 -14.50 16.89
N GLN A 148 3.85 -14.03 15.72
CA GLN A 148 4.20 -12.73 15.13
C GLN A 148 4.03 -11.56 16.11
N PHE A 149 3.14 -11.67 17.11
CA PHE A 149 2.98 -10.64 18.13
C PHE A 149 4.28 -10.33 18.91
N TYR A 150 5.13 -11.35 19.13
CA TYR A 150 6.32 -11.24 20.00
C TYR A 150 7.64 -11.13 19.22
N ILE A 151 7.61 -11.42 17.92
CA ILE A 151 8.80 -11.52 17.06
C ILE A 151 8.70 -10.63 15.81
N GLY A 152 7.55 -10.01 15.59
CA GLY A 152 7.27 -9.23 14.38
C GLY A 152 7.71 -7.77 14.51
N TRP A 153 8.13 -7.19 13.39
CA TRP A 153 8.52 -5.77 13.28
C TRP A 153 7.35 -4.78 13.47
N MET A 154 6.10 -5.25 13.37
CA MET A 154 4.89 -4.41 13.49
C MET A 154 4.49 -4.10 14.95
N ASN A 155 5.12 -4.77 15.92
CA ASN A 155 4.83 -4.61 17.35
C ASN A 155 6.14 -4.51 18.15
N ASP A 156 6.02 -4.29 19.46
CA ASP A 156 7.16 -4.46 20.35
C ASP A 156 7.68 -5.91 20.29
N SER A 157 8.98 -6.10 20.12
CA SER A 157 9.56 -7.38 19.71
C SER A 157 10.80 -7.77 20.50
N LEU A 158 11.16 -9.05 20.41
CA LEU A 158 12.40 -9.61 20.95
C LEU A 158 13.64 -9.33 20.06
N ASP A 159 13.62 -8.28 19.24
CA ASP A 159 14.75 -7.96 18.37
C ASP A 159 15.97 -7.49 19.19
N PRO A 160 17.10 -8.21 19.18
CA PRO A 160 18.29 -7.80 19.89
C PRO A 160 19.11 -6.72 19.15
N SER A 161 18.71 -6.35 17.92
CA SER A 161 19.47 -5.45 17.04
C SER A 161 19.91 -4.14 17.69
N PRO A 162 19.08 -3.43 18.49
CA PRO A 162 19.45 -2.11 18.98
C PRO A 162 20.73 -2.11 19.83
N TYR A 163 20.99 -3.19 20.56
CA TYR A 163 22.17 -3.31 21.42
C TYR A 163 23.41 -3.78 20.67
N ILE A 164 23.20 -4.53 19.59
CA ILE A 164 24.25 -5.29 18.91
C ILE A 164 24.76 -4.57 17.67
N THR A 165 23.85 -4.12 16.81
CA THR A 165 24.17 -3.59 15.49
C THR A 165 24.40 -2.08 15.51
N LEU A 166 23.80 -1.36 16.45
CA LEU A 166 23.96 0.08 16.61
C LEU A 166 25.18 0.41 17.47
N ASP A 167 25.90 1.48 17.12
CA ASP A 167 27.06 1.98 17.86
C ASP A 167 26.71 3.29 18.57
N TYR A 168 25.61 3.29 19.33
CA TYR A 168 25.07 4.46 20.04
C TYR A 168 25.84 4.78 21.34
N ALA A 169 26.53 3.80 21.91
CA ALA A 169 27.27 3.91 23.16
C ALA A 169 28.53 3.01 23.17
N PRO A 170 29.50 3.25 24.09
CA PRO A 170 30.66 2.38 24.26
C PRO A 170 30.28 0.91 24.44
N ALA A 171 31.14 0.00 23.97
CA ALA A 171 30.86 -1.44 23.99
C ALA A 171 30.49 -1.98 25.38
N GLU A 172 31.12 -1.47 26.44
CA GLU A 172 30.79 -1.82 27.83
C GLU A 172 29.34 -1.46 28.21
N GLU A 173 28.86 -0.29 27.77
CA GLU A 173 27.51 0.20 28.07
C GLU A 173 26.46 -0.61 27.30
N ARG A 174 26.69 -0.83 26.00
CA ARG A 174 25.83 -1.68 25.16
C ARG A 174 25.78 -3.12 25.64
N MET A 175 26.92 -3.67 26.06
CA MET A 175 26.99 -5.01 26.64
C MET A 175 26.20 -5.09 27.95
N ALA A 176 26.23 -4.05 28.79
CA ALA A 176 25.44 -4.01 30.02
C ALA A 176 23.93 -3.92 29.76
N ALA A 177 23.51 -3.11 28.77
CA ALA A 177 22.14 -3.05 28.29
C ALA A 177 21.67 -4.41 27.75
N PHE A 178 22.45 -5.00 26.83
CA PHE A 178 22.18 -6.31 26.25
C PHE A 178 22.13 -7.42 27.32
N THR A 179 23.01 -7.37 28.32
CA THR A 179 22.99 -8.32 29.43
C THR A 179 21.70 -8.20 30.24
N THR A 180 21.21 -6.99 30.47
CA THR A 180 19.92 -6.75 31.16
C THR A 180 18.74 -7.24 30.33
N TYR A 181 18.79 -7.03 29.01
CA TYR A 181 17.84 -7.64 28.07
C TYR A 181 17.81 -9.18 28.19
N LEU A 182 18.98 -9.83 28.15
CA LEU A 182 19.09 -11.28 28.29
C LEU A 182 18.56 -11.79 29.63
N GLU A 183 18.77 -11.06 30.73
CA GLU A 183 18.24 -11.40 32.06
C GLU A 183 16.71 -11.34 32.12
N ASN A 184 16.07 -10.50 31.30
CA ASN A 184 14.62 -10.38 31.24
C ASN A 184 13.96 -11.40 30.29
N LEU A 185 14.72 -12.01 29.38
CA LEU A 185 14.20 -12.97 28.40
C LEU A 185 13.53 -14.21 29.01
N PRO A 186 14.08 -14.90 30.04
CA PRO A 186 13.44 -16.08 30.60
C PRO A 186 12.01 -15.84 31.09
N ASP A 187 11.76 -14.69 31.73
CA ASP A 187 10.41 -14.32 32.18
C ASP A 187 9.49 -13.95 31.02
N ALA A 188 9.99 -13.17 30.05
CA ALA A 188 9.23 -12.83 28.84
C ALA A 188 8.80 -14.10 28.08
N VAL A 189 9.73 -15.02 27.86
CA VAL A 189 9.51 -16.33 27.23
C VAL A 189 8.49 -17.17 28.01
N ARG A 190 8.59 -17.18 29.35
CA ARG A 190 7.62 -17.88 30.20
C ARG A 190 6.21 -17.33 29.97
N TYR A 191 6.04 -16.01 29.91
CA TYR A 191 4.74 -15.39 29.63
C TYR A 191 4.26 -15.65 28.20
N ILE A 192 5.13 -15.59 27.20
CA ILE A 192 4.82 -15.98 25.81
C ILE A 192 4.21 -17.39 25.78
N ARG A 193 4.85 -18.35 26.43
CA ARG A 193 4.38 -19.74 26.50
C ARG A 193 3.07 -19.89 27.28
N MET A 194 2.81 -19.02 28.27
CA MET A 194 1.52 -19.00 28.97
C MET A 194 0.39 -18.41 28.12
N ASN A 195 0.71 -17.45 27.26
CA ASN A 195 -0.26 -16.75 26.43
C ASN A 195 -0.62 -17.54 25.16
N LEU A 196 0.38 -17.96 24.38
CA LEU A 196 0.19 -18.69 23.13
C LEU A 196 -0.51 -20.03 23.39
N ARG A 197 -1.46 -20.38 22.52
CA ARG A 197 -2.32 -21.57 22.70
C ARG A 197 -2.16 -22.54 21.55
N LEU A 198 -2.05 -23.82 21.89
CA LEU A 198 -2.15 -24.94 20.96
C LEU A 198 -3.59 -25.50 20.95
N PRO A 199 -4.05 -26.13 19.86
CA PRO A 199 -3.36 -26.25 18.56
C PRO A 199 -3.30 -24.92 17.81
N MET A 200 -2.34 -24.81 16.90
CA MET A 200 -2.05 -23.61 16.10
C MET A 200 -1.74 -24.04 14.65
N PRO A 201 -1.96 -23.14 13.66
CA PRO A 201 -1.56 -23.39 12.29
C PRO A 201 -0.10 -23.83 12.11
N ALA A 202 0.15 -24.82 11.26
CA ALA A 202 1.50 -25.30 10.99
C ALA A 202 2.49 -24.20 10.53
N PRO A 203 2.10 -23.23 9.66
CA PRO A 203 2.98 -22.12 9.31
C PRO A 203 3.34 -21.22 10.50
N TRP A 204 2.44 -21.07 11.47
CA TRP A 204 2.68 -20.23 12.64
C TRP A 204 3.62 -20.91 13.64
N LEU A 205 3.48 -22.23 13.80
CA LEU A 205 4.44 -23.04 14.56
C LEU A 205 5.83 -22.98 13.94
N GLN A 206 5.92 -23.09 12.61
CA GLN A 206 7.17 -22.95 11.88
C GLN A 206 7.80 -21.56 12.10
N LEU A 207 7.02 -20.49 11.95
CA LEU A 207 7.46 -19.12 12.22
C LEU A 207 8.06 -18.98 13.62
N GLY A 208 7.37 -19.48 14.65
CA GLY A 208 7.88 -19.42 16.02
C GLY A 208 9.16 -20.24 16.21
N ILE A 209 9.23 -21.45 15.65
CA ILE A 209 10.42 -22.32 15.74
C ILE A 209 11.63 -21.65 15.09
N ASP A 210 11.45 -21.09 13.89
CA ASP A 210 12.53 -20.43 13.16
C ASP A 210 13.02 -19.17 13.89
N ALA A 211 12.10 -18.36 14.43
CA ALA A 211 12.45 -17.14 15.15
C ALA A 211 13.13 -17.42 16.51
N PHE A 212 12.49 -18.20 17.39
CA PHE A 212 13.05 -18.48 18.72
C PHE A 212 14.32 -19.35 18.63
N GLY A 213 14.37 -20.30 17.68
CA GLY A 213 15.57 -21.07 17.38
C GLY A 213 16.69 -20.18 16.83
N GLY A 214 16.37 -19.28 15.90
CA GLY A 214 17.31 -18.30 15.36
C GLY A 214 17.91 -17.39 16.44
N TYR A 215 17.12 -16.94 17.41
CA TYR A 215 17.65 -16.19 18.57
C TYR A 215 18.59 -17.05 19.41
N ALA A 216 18.21 -18.28 19.76
CA ALA A 216 19.06 -19.16 20.55
C ALA A 216 20.41 -19.44 19.88
N ASP A 217 20.39 -19.73 18.58
CA ASP A 217 21.59 -20.02 17.80
C ASP A 217 22.49 -18.78 17.67
N TYR A 218 21.91 -17.61 17.44
CA TYR A 218 22.66 -16.36 17.36
C TYR A 218 23.31 -15.99 18.70
N PHE A 219 22.58 -16.13 19.81
CA PHE A 219 23.10 -15.90 21.16
C PHE A 219 24.24 -16.86 21.52
N GLU A 220 24.20 -18.10 21.04
CA GLU A 220 25.23 -19.11 21.32
C GLU A 220 26.49 -18.89 20.47
N ASN A 221 26.32 -18.59 19.18
CA ASN A 221 27.40 -18.72 18.19
C ASN A 221 28.01 -17.40 17.74
N ASP A 222 27.25 -16.30 17.75
CA ASP A 222 27.69 -15.02 17.17
C ASP A 222 27.90 -13.95 18.24
N VAL A 223 26.94 -13.79 19.16
CA VAL A 223 26.96 -12.72 20.16
C VAL A 223 28.21 -12.71 21.06
N PRO A 224 28.78 -13.85 21.51
CA PRO A 224 29.98 -13.82 22.34
C PRO A 224 31.19 -13.13 21.67
N ASP A 225 31.32 -13.25 20.35
CA ASP A 225 32.44 -12.67 19.60
C ASP A 225 32.32 -11.15 19.47
N ILE A 226 31.10 -10.61 19.48
CA ILE A 226 30.82 -9.17 19.45
C ILE A 226 31.42 -8.47 20.68
N TRP A 227 31.40 -9.16 21.82
CA TRP A 227 31.87 -8.62 23.11
C TRP A 227 33.31 -8.99 23.46
N ILE A 228 34.06 -9.62 22.56
CA ILE A 228 35.43 -10.10 22.85
C ILE A 228 36.40 -8.99 23.27
N GLY A 229 36.15 -7.76 22.81
CA GLY A 229 36.95 -6.58 23.14
C GLY A 229 36.66 -5.95 24.51
N VAL A 230 35.58 -6.34 25.18
CA VAL A 230 35.15 -5.72 26.45
C VAL A 230 36.04 -6.17 27.61
N GLY A 231 36.69 -5.21 28.26
CA GLY A 231 37.72 -5.46 29.29
C GLY A 231 37.18 -5.81 30.68
N ASP A 232 35.90 -5.60 30.97
CA ASP A 232 35.32 -5.80 32.31
C ASP A 232 34.99 -7.27 32.62
N ASP A 233 35.79 -7.90 33.49
CA ASP A 233 35.63 -9.30 33.92
C ASP A 233 34.27 -9.59 34.58
N ALA A 234 33.75 -8.65 35.37
CA ALA A 234 32.50 -8.84 36.10
C ALA A 234 31.31 -8.77 35.14
N LEU A 235 31.33 -7.82 34.20
CA LEU A 235 30.32 -7.72 33.15
C LEU A 235 30.34 -8.94 32.22
N ARG A 236 31.52 -9.42 31.80
CA ARG A 236 31.63 -10.66 30.99
C ARG A 236 31.07 -11.88 31.72
N ALA A 237 31.28 -11.97 33.04
CA ALA A 237 30.71 -13.06 33.84
C ALA A 237 29.18 -12.98 33.95
N ARG A 238 28.62 -11.78 34.15
CA ARG A 238 27.17 -11.53 34.18
C ARG A 238 26.53 -11.86 32.83
N PHE A 239 27.09 -11.34 31.74
CA PHE A 239 26.67 -11.64 30.37
C PHE A 239 26.65 -13.14 30.11
N LYS A 240 27.73 -13.86 30.43
CA LYS A 240 27.81 -15.30 30.17
C LYS A 240 26.71 -16.08 30.90
N ALA A 241 26.38 -15.70 32.13
CA ALA A 241 25.29 -16.32 32.89
C ALA A 241 23.93 -16.02 32.25
N ALA A 242 23.64 -14.74 32.00
CA ALA A 242 22.39 -14.31 31.38
C ALA A 242 22.17 -14.93 29.98
N ASN A 243 23.23 -15.00 29.17
CA ASN A 243 23.19 -15.56 27.83
C ASN A 243 22.86 -17.06 27.85
N ALA A 244 23.45 -17.81 28.79
CA ALA A 244 23.16 -19.23 28.96
C ALA A 244 21.69 -19.48 29.35
N GLU A 245 21.15 -18.68 30.28
CA GLU A 245 19.75 -18.78 30.70
C GLU A 245 18.78 -18.39 29.57
N ALA A 246 19.09 -17.35 28.80
CA ALA A 246 18.31 -16.93 27.65
C ALA A 246 18.27 -18.01 26.54
N ILE A 247 19.42 -18.61 26.22
CA ILE A 247 19.52 -19.72 25.25
C ILE A 247 18.64 -20.90 25.69
N GLU A 248 18.71 -21.29 26.97
CA GLU A 248 17.89 -22.38 27.50
C GLU A 248 16.39 -22.05 27.41
N ALA A 249 16.00 -20.83 27.77
CA ALA A 249 14.61 -20.38 27.69
C ALA A 249 14.08 -20.44 26.25
N MET A 250 14.83 -19.89 25.28
CA MET A 250 14.44 -19.90 23.86
C MET A 250 14.30 -21.33 23.32
N ARG A 251 15.28 -22.20 23.59
CA ARG A 251 15.22 -23.63 23.21
C ARG A 251 14.02 -24.34 23.83
N GLY A 252 13.67 -24.00 25.07
CA GLY A 252 12.47 -24.54 25.73
C GLY A 252 11.15 -24.15 25.04
N VAL A 253 11.09 -23.01 24.36
CA VAL A 253 9.93 -22.64 23.52
C VAL A 253 9.92 -23.42 22.23
N VAL A 254 11.09 -23.56 21.58
CA VAL A 254 11.25 -24.37 20.35
C VAL A 254 10.75 -25.79 20.59
N ASP A 255 11.20 -26.46 21.66
CA ASP A 255 10.76 -27.82 22.02
C ASP A 255 9.23 -27.91 22.19
N TRP A 256 8.63 -26.88 22.81
CA TRP A 256 7.18 -26.81 23.01
C TRP A 256 6.41 -26.58 21.70
N LEU A 257 6.92 -25.74 20.80
CA LEU A 257 6.33 -25.52 19.48
C LEU A 257 6.48 -26.75 18.57
N GLU A 258 7.62 -27.46 18.66
CA GLU A 258 7.84 -28.73 17.96
C GLU A 258 6.86 -29.79 18.42
N TYR A 259 6.59 -29.88 19.72
CA TYR A 259 5.50 -30.71 20.22
C TYR A 259 4.16 -30.30 19.60
N GLY A 260 3.90 -29.00 19.49
CA GLY A 260 2.70 -28.43 18.85
C GLY A 260 2.47 -28.91 17.42
N ARG A 261 3.53 -29.22 16.65
CA ARG A 261 3.39 -29.74 15.28
C ARG A 261 2.61 -31.05 15.20
N ASN A 262 2.67 -31.87 16.25
CA ASN A 262 1.94 -33.14 16.31
C ASN A 262 0.42 -32.96 16.40
N ILE A 263 -0.04 -31.76 16.76
CA ILE A 263 -1.45 -31.42 16.93
C ILE A 263 -1.83 -30.17 16.12
N ALA A 264 -1.03 -29.79 15.12
CA ALA A 264 -1.28 -28.60 14.32
C ALA A 264 -2.68 -28.63 13.65
N ASP A 265 -3.25 -27.46 13.44
CA ASP A 265 -4.48 -27.27 12.67
C ASP A 265 -4.27 -26.34 11.47
N ASP A 266 -5.34 -25.93 10.78
CA ASP A 266 -5.30 -25.00 9.65
C ASP A 266 -6.16 -23.74 9.91
N ARG A 267 -6.36 -23.36 11.18
CA ARG A 267 -7.28 -22.27 11.56
C ARG A 267 -6.58 -20.92 11.64
N TYR A 268 -6.07 -20.44 10.51
CA TYR A 268 -5.45 -19.10 10.38
C TYR A 268 -6.43 -18.02 9.89
N ALA A 269 -7.51 -18.40 9.21
CA ALA A 269 -8.43 -17.45 8.59
C ALA A 269 -9.13 -16.55 9.63
N LEU A 270 -9.21 -15.24 9.35
CA LEU A 270 -9.91 -14.28 10.21
C LEU A 270 -11.44 -14.37 10.01
N GLY A 271 -11.87 -14.75 8.82
CA GLY A 271 -13.25 -14.59 8.36
C GLY A 271 -13.53 -13.16 7.85
N PRO A 272 -14.54 -12.99 6.97
CA PRO A 272 -14.79 -11.73 6.28
C PRO A 272 -15.11 -10.55 7.22
N ASP A 273 -15.81 -10.78 8.33
CA ASP A 273 -16.20 -9.70 9.25
C ASP A 273 -15.01 -9.11 10.00
N LEU A 274 -14.18 -9.98 10.58
CA LEU A 274 -12.98 -9.55 11.30
C LEU A 274 -11.92 -9.01 10.33
N TYR A 275 -11.89 -9.50 9.09
CA TYR A 275 -11.02 -8.95 8.03
C TYR A 275 -11.45 -7.55 7.60
N ARG A 276 -12.75 -7.28 7.38
CA ARG A 276 -13.23 -5.90 7.15
C ARG A 276 -12.91 -4.98 8.32
N GLN A 277 -13.06 -5.49 9.54
CA GLN A 277 -12.70 -4.74 10.73
C GLN A 277 -11.19 -4.45 10.81
N MET A 278 -10.33 -5.38 10.38
CA MET A 278 -8.88 -5.14 10.24
C MET A 278 -8.63 -3.93 9.34
N LEU A 279 -9.15 -3.96 8.11
CA LEU A 279 -8.97 -2.88 7.13
C LEU A 279 -9.38 -1.51 7.67
N TRP A 280 -10.51 -1.46 8.39
CA TRP A 280 -10.98 -0.23 9.01
C TRP A 280 -10.12 0.22 10.19
N ASP A 281 -9.84 -0.68 11.13
CA ASP A 281 -9.13 -0.33 12.36
C ASP A 281 -7.65 -0.01 12.11
N THR A 282 -7.04 -0.63 11.09
CA THR A 282 -5.61 -0.43 10.79
C THR A 282 -5.37 0.64 9.73
N GLU A 283 -6.21 0.75 8.70
CA GLU A 283 -5.96 1.61 7.53
C GLU A 283 -7.14 2.49 7.11
N ARG A 284 -8.25 2.53 7.87
CA ARG A 284 -9.46 3.32 7.56
C ARG A 284 -10.05 3.03 6.18
N VAL A 285 -9.93 1.78 5.72
CA VAL A 285 -10.55 1.30 4.48
C VAL A 285 -11.84 0.53 4.81
N ASP A 286 -12.96 0.96 4.23
CA ASP A 286 -14.31 0.44 4.52
C ASP A 286 -15.10 -0.03 3.29
N ILE A 287 -14.45 -0.13 2.12
CA ILE A 287 -15.09 -0.65 0.91
C ILE A 287 -15.42 -2.16 1.02
N PRO A 288 -16.42 -2.66 0.28
CA PRO A 288 -16.74 -4.08 0.19
C PRO A 288 -15.53 -4.95 -0.22
N LEU A 289 -15.43 -6.17 0.31
CA LEU A 289 -14.27 -7.05 0.05
C LEU A 289 -14.20 -7.55 -1.39
N ASP A 290 -15.34 -7.74 -2.03
CA ASP A 290 -15.47 -8.10 -3.44
C ASP A 290 -15.00 -6.95 -4.34
N GLU A 291 -15.32 -5.71 -3.98
CA GLU A 291 -14.79 -4.52 -4.66
C GLU A 291 -13.27 -4.40 -4.48
N LEU A 292 -12.78 -4.55 -3.25
CA LEU A 292 -11.35 -4.51 -2.94
C LEU A 292 -10.57 -5.59 -3.72
N GLU A 293 -11.10 -6.81 -3.78
CA GLU A 293 -10.51 -7.88 -4.58
C GLU A 293 -10.54 -7.57 -6.07
N ALA A 294 -11.64 -7.04 -6.60
CA ALA A 294 -11.74 -6.66 -8.02
C ALA A 294 -10.65 -5.63 -8.38
N ILE A 295 -10.39 -4.66 -7.51
CA ILE A 295 -9.28 -3.70 -7.66
C ILE A 295 -7.92 -4.40 -7.73
N GLY A 296 -7.64 -5.32 -6.79
CA GLY A 296 -6.37 -6.06 -6.79
C GLY A 296 -6.19 -6.92 -8.05
N ARG A 297 -7.28 -7.52 -8.55
CA ARG A 297 -7.25 -8.32 -9.78
C ARG A 297 -7.06 -7.45 -11.03
N ALA A 298 -7.65 -6.27 -11.04
CA ALA A 298 -7.48 -5.31 -12.11
C ALA A 298 -6.03 -4.79 -12.19
N ASP A 299 -5.38 -4.52 -11.06
CA ASP A 299 -3.96 -4.14 -11.05
C ASP A 299 -3.06 -5.30 -11.49
N MET A 300 -3.32 -6.52 -11.01
CA MET A 300 -2.59 -7.70 -11.47
C MET A 300 -2.71 -7.89 -12.99
N ALA A 301 -3.91 -7.77 -13.55
CA ALA A 301 -4.12 -7.87 -14.99
C ALA A 301 -3.42 -6.75 -15.78
N ARG A 302 -3.39 -5.52 -15.22
CA ARG A 302 -2.61 -4.41 -15.77
C ARG A 302 -1.12 -4.73 -15.83
N ASN A 303 -0.58 -5.24 -14.72
CA ASN A 303 0.83 -5.58 -14.60
C ASN A 303 1.21 -6.79 -15.47
N LEU A 304 0.33 -7.79 -15.60
CA LEU A 304 0.54 -8.93 -16.51
C LEU A 304 0.59 -8.51 -17.99
N ARG A 305 -0.32 -7.63 -18.44
CA ARG A 305 -0.24 -7.11 -19.82
C ARG A 305 1.00 -6.26 -20.05
N ALA A 306 1.40 -5.45 -19.07
CA ALA A 306 2.66 -4.70 -19.16
C ALA A 306 3.87 -5.66 -19.24
N LEU A 307 3.82 -6.79 -18.53
CA LEU A 307 4.86 -7.81 -18.54
C LEU A 307 4.92 -8.52 -19.89
N GLU A 308 3.78 -8.90 -20.46
CA GLU A 308 3.68 -9.47 -21.82
C GLU A 308 4.35 -8.55 -22.85
N GLN A 309 4.04 -7.25 -22.82
CA GLN A 309 4.63 -6.27 -23.73
C GLN A 309 6.15 -6.17 -23.54
N ALA A 310 6.61 -6.03 -22.29
CA ALA A 310 8.03 -5.94 -22.00
C ALA A 310 8.78 -7.24 -22.38
N CYS A 311 8.19 -8.41 -22.17
CA CYS A 311 8.76 -9.70 -22.56
C CYS A 311 8.83 -9.87 -24.08
N ALA A 312 7.80 -9.44 -24.82
CA ALA A 312 7.82 -9.47 -26.28
C ALA A 312 8.98 -8.63 -26.87
N GLU A 313 9.38 -7.56 -26.18
CA GLU A 313 10.53 -6.74 -26.56
C GLU A 313 11.88 -7.34 -26.09
N PHE A 314 11.95 -7.84 -24.85
CA PHE A 314 13.18 -8.32 -24.22
C PHE A 314 13.61 -9.70 -24.69
N ALA A 315 12.65 -10.61 -24.87
CA ALA A 315 12.85 -12.01 -25.24
C ALA A 315 11.85 -12.44 -26.34
N PRO A 316 11.99 -11.91 -27.58
CA PRO A 316 11.00 -12.15 -28.63
C PRO A 316 10.85 -13.65 -28.96
N GLY A 317 9.62 -14.15 -28.88
CA GLY A 317 9.29 -15.55 -29.19
C GLY A 317 9.46 -16.53 -28.02
N GLU A 318 9.91 -16.07 -26.86
CA GLU A 318 9.91 -16.84 -25.60
C GLU A 318 8.59 -16.63 -24.83
N GLY A 319 8.21 -17.58 -23.98
CA GLY A 319 7.07 -17.41 -23.07
C GLY A 319 7.40 -16.48 -21.90
N ILE A 320 6.38 -15.97 -21.19
CA ILE A 320 6.57 -15.08 -20.04
C ILE A 320 7.47 -15.71 -18.97
N ALA A 321 7.27 -16.99 -18.66
CA ALA A 321 8.09 -17.70 -17.68
C ALA A 321 9.58 -17.74 -18.06
N ASP A 322 9.89 -18.02 -19.32
CA ASP A 322 11.28 -18.03 -19.82
C ASP A 322 11.89 -16.62 -19.84
N CYS A 323 11.11 -15.62 -20.23
CA CYS A 323 11.49 -14.21 -20.17
C CYS A 323 11.82 -13.76 -18.74
N MET A 324 10.99 -14.12 -17.76
CA MET A 324 11.20 -13.83 -16.34
C MET A 324 12.45 -14.54 -15.81
N ALA A 325 12.64 -15.81 -16.16
CA ALA A 325 13.84 -16.56 -15.82
C ALA A 325 15.10 -15.90 -16.41
N ARG A 326 15.03 -15.43 -17.66
CA ARG A 326 16.14 -14.75 -18.33
C ARG A 326 16.50 -13.40 -17.70
N MET A 327 15.51 -12.64 -17.21
CA MET A 327 15.77 -11.42 -16.43
C MET A 327 16.40 -11.78 -15.08
N SER A 328 15.85 -12.78 -14.39
CA SER A 328 16.38 -13.25 -13.11
C SER A 328 17.82 -13.77 -13.22
N ASP A 329 18.17 -14.52 -14.27
CA ASP A 329 19.50 -15.11 -14.48
C ASP A 329 20.60 -14.08 -14.73
N ARG A 330 20.25 -12.83 -15.03
CA ARG A 330 21.21 -11.72 -15.09
C ARG A 330 21.57 -11.25 -13.68
N LYS A 331 22.32 -12.09 -12.96
CA LYS A 331 22.82 -11.80 -11.62
C LYS A 331 23.92 -10.74 -11.66
N PRO A 332 24.00 -9.83 -10.67
CA PRO A 332 25.11 -8.89 -10.58
C PRO A 332 26.46 -9.60 -10.35
N GLU A 333 27.46 -9.34 -11.19
CA GLU A 333 28.76 -10.04 -11.17
C GLU A 333 29.52 -9.88 -9.83
N ALA A 334 29.47 -8.69 -9.23
CA ALA A 334 30.09 -8.38 -7.95
C ALA A 334 29.24 -8.77 -6.73
N GLY A 335 28.11 -9.43 -6.95
CA GLY A 335 27.13 -9.78 -5.94
C GLY A 335 26.17 -8.63 -5.59
N PRO A 336 25.07 -8.94 -4.89
CA PRO A 336 23.96 -8.01 -4.72
C PRO A 336 24.30 -6.81 -3.83
N VAL A 337 25.16 -6.96 -2.81
CA VAL A 337 25.56 -5.85 -1.92
C VAL A 337 26.34 -4.77 -2.67
N VAL A 338 27.26 -5.15 -3.56
CA VAL A 338 28.02 -4.18 -4.36
C VAL A 338 27.12 -3.50 -5.38
N ALA A 339 26.31 -4.29 -6.08
CA ALA A 339 25.37 -3.77 -7.07
C ALA A 339 24.36 -2.79 -6.46
N ALA A 340 23.80 -3.10 -5.29
CA ALA A 340 22.91 -2.18 -4.59
C ALA A 340 23.60 -0.84 -4.26
N ARG A 341 24.85 -0.84 -3.79
CA ARG A 341 25.61 0.41 -3.55
C ARG A 341 25.73 1.27 -4.81
N GLU A 342 25.99 0.64 -5.95
CA GLU A 342 26.08 1.33 -7.25
C GLU A 342 24.72 1.87 -7.69
N GLN A 343 23.66 1.07 -7.53
CA GLN A 343 22.28 1.46 -7.81
C GLN A 343 21.83 2.64 -6.96
N LEU A 344 22.23 2.73 -5.68
CA LEU A 344 21.86 3.88 -4.83
C LEU A 344 22.42 5.20 -5.33
N VAL A 345 23.62 5.19 -5.94
CA VAL A 345 24.20 6.38 -6.57
C VAL A 345 23.39 6.78 -7.81
N GLU A 346 23.04 5.79 -8.63
CA GLU A 346 22.23 5.97 -9.85
C GLU A 346 20.84 6.52 -9.53
N THR A 347 20.09 5.85 -8.65
CA THR A 347 18.69 6.19 -8.33
C THR A 347 18.59 7.56 -7.67
N ARG A 348 19.54 7.91 -6.79
CA ARG A 348 19.59 9.25 -6.20
C ARG A 348 19.85 10.33 -7.24
N ALA A 349 20.80 10.11 -8.16
CA ALA A 349 21.10 11.06 -9.22
C ALA A 349 19.88 11.28 -10.14
N PHE A 350 19.22 10.19 -10.51
CA PHE A 350 18.00 10.23 -11.32
C PHE A 350 16.86 10.98 -10.61
N LEU A 351 16.66 10.74 -9.32
CA LEU A 351 15.63 11.40 -8.51
C LEU A 351 15.79 12.93 -8.52
N VAL A 352 17.03 13.40 -8.38
CA VAL A 352 17.39 14.82 -8.41
C VAL A 352 17.20 15.39 -9.82
N GLU A 353 17.60 14.67 -10.86
CA GLU A 353 17.46 15.11 -12.25
C GLU A 353 15.99 15.28 -12.66
N GLN A 354 15.13 14.35 -12.25
CA GLN A 354 13.71 14.36 -12.61
C GLN A 354 12.85 15.27 -11.71
N ASP A 355 13.44 15.88 -10.68
CA ASP A 355 12.77 16.75 -9.70
C ASP A 355 11.48 16.13 -9.15
N LEU A 356 11.52 14.86 -8.74
CA LEU A 356 10.31 14.10 -8.39
C LEU A 356 9.86 14.33 -6.95
N VAL A 357 10.78 14.60 -6.01
CA VAL A 357 10.51 14.80 -4.58
C VAL A 357 11.73 15.45 -3.94
N THR A 358 11.54 16.29 -2.92
CA THR A 358 12.65 16.94 -2.22
C THR A 358 13.41 15.93 -1.35
N ILE A 359 14.74 15.94 -1.40
CA ILE A 359 15.59 15.22 -0.42
C ILE A 359 15.88 16.20 0.74
N PRO A 360 15.35 15.97 1.96
CA PRO A 360 15.33 17.00 3.00
C PRO A 360 16.64 17.08 3.83
N GLY A 361 17.72 16.44 3.37
CA GLY A 361 19.01 16.41 4.05
C GLY A 361 20.15 15.79 3.23
N GLU A 362 21.30 15.62 3.87
CA GLU A 362 22.54 15.09 3.26
C GLU A 362 22.86 13.66 3.71
N GLU A 363 21.99 13.05 4.53
CA GLU A 363 22.14 11.68 5.00
C GLU A 363 22.12 10.67 3.84
N GLU A 364 22.94 9.64 3.95
CA GLU A 364 22.99 8.53 3.00
C GLU A 364 22.84 7.20 3.74
N ALA A 365 22.12 6.26 3.12
CA ALA A 365 22.03 4.90 3.63
C ALA A 365 23.29 4.09 3.26
N LEU A 366 23.79 3.31 4.22
CA LEU A 366 24.81 2.29 3.97
C LEU A 366 24.17 1.03 3.38
N VAL A 367 24.96 0.15 2.79
CA VAL A 367 24.50 -1.18 2.33
C VAL A 367 25.38 -2.27 2.90
N ALA A 368 24.79 -3.33 3.46
CA ALA A 368 25.50 -4.43 4.08
C ALA A 368 24.79 -5.79 3.87
N GLU A 369 25.50 -6.89 4.13
CA GLU A 369 24.87 -8.21 4.21
C GLU A 369 24.11 -8.34 5.54
N ALA A 370 22.90 -8.91 5.51
CA ALA A 370 22.10 -9.10 6.72
C ALA A 370 22.77 -10.05 7.73
N PRO A 371 22.72 -9.73 9.04
CA PRO A 371 23.24 -10.62 10.08
C PRO A 371 22.39 -11.91 10.18
N PRO A 372 22.96 -13.05 10.64
CA PRO A 372 22.31 -14.36 10.61
C PRO A 372 20.87 -14.40 11.16
N TYR A 373 20.61 -13.74 12.29
CA TYR A 373 19.29 -13.74 12.94
C TYR A 373 18.19 -13.01 12.16
N ALA A 374 18.56 -12.12 11.22
CA ALA A 374 17.62 -11.25 10.50
C ALA A 374 17.50 -11.63 9.01
N ARG A 375 17.83 -12.87 8.63
CA ARG A 375 17.81 -13.35 7.23
C ARG A 375 16.46 -13.90 6.77
N SER A 376 15.40 -13.76 7.58
CA SER A 376 14.05 -14.21 7.21
C SER A 376 13.43 -13.36 6.09
N ASN A 377 13.84 -12.10 5.95
CA ASN A 377 13.49 -11.23 4.82
C ASN A 377 14.64 -11.21 3.80
N SER A 378 14.32 -11.12 2.51
CA SER A 378 15.33 -11.07 1.44
C SER A 378 16.15 -9.77 1.46
N ALA A 379 15.51 -8.65 1.81
CA ALA A 379 16.15 -7.37 2.03
C ALA A 379 15.29 -6.53 2.98
N TYR A 380 15.89 -5.55 3.65
CA TYR A 380 15.21 -4.56 4.49
C TYR A 380 16.16 -3.41 4.82
N ILE A 381 15.62 -2.22 5.12
CA ILE A 381 16.39 -1.13 5.69
C ILE A 381 16.13 -0.97 7.20
N ASN A 382 17.20 -0.80 7.96
CA ASN A 382 17.12 -0.30 9.33
C ASN A 382 17.28 1.22 9.31
N ILE A 383 16.29 1.93 9.86
CA ILE A 383 16.27 3.38 9.94
C ILE A 383 16.18 3.79 11.41
N PRO A 384 17.12 4.61 11.91
CA PRO A 384 17.07 5.18 13.24
C PRO A 384 15.75 5.91 13.51
N GLY A 385 15.17 5.65 14.68
CA GLY A 385 13.98 6.36 15.12
C GLY A 385 14.21 7.85 15.40
N PRO A 386 13.15 8.63 15.63
CA PRO A 386 13.22 10.08 15.67
C PRO A 386 13.90 10.67 16.92
N TRP A 387 14.22 9.86 17.93
CA TRP A 387 15.02 10.26 19.09
C TRP A 387 16.46 9.72 19.02
N GLU A 388 16.81 8.92 18.02
CA GLU A 388 18.16 8.42 17.85
C GLU A 388 19.07 9.49 17.23
N GLU A 389 20.32 9.56 17.70
CA GLU A 389 21.28 10.56 17.25
C GLU A 389 22.54 9.89 16.67
N ASN A 390 22.98 10.37 15.52
CA ASN A 390 24.26 9.98 14.89
C ASN A 390 24.39 8.50 14.47
N GLN A 391 23.28 7.77 14.34
CA GLN A 391 23.29 6.41 13.76
C GLN A 391 23.06 6.46 12.24
N PRO A 392 23.75 5.62 11.44
CA PRO A 392 23.47 5.50 10.02
C PRO A 392 22.25 4.60 9.77
N SER A 393 21.48 4.90 8.72
CA SER A 393 20.55 3.91 8.16
C SER A 393 21.33 2.87 7.36
N VAL A 394 20.92 1.60 7.45
CA VAL A 394 21.61 0.49 6.76
C VAL A 394 20.60 -0.36 6.00
N TYR A 395 20.77 -0.40 4.68
CA TYR A 395 20.06 -1.30 3.78
C TYR A 395 20.75 -2.66 3.78
N TYR A 396 20.09 -3.66 4.34
CA TYR A 396 20.57 -5.02 4.44
C TYR A 396 20.03 -5.90 3.31
N ILE A 397 20.90 -6.72 2.73
CA ILE A 397 20.53 -7.76 1.76
C ILE A 397 20.90 -9.11 2.35
N SER A 398 19.94 -10.03 2.39
CA SER A 398 20.13 -11.36 2.94
C SER A 398 20.74 -12.30 1.91
N PRO A 399 21.79 -13.06 2.27
CA PRO A 399 22.29 -14.12 1.41
C PRO A 399 21.27 -15.29 1.39
N PRO A 400 21.29 -16.15 0.36
CA PRO A 400 20.44 -17.32 0.31
C PRO A 400 20.76 -18.28 1.45
N ASN A 401 19.77 -19.08 1.87
CA ASN A 401 19.99 -20.07 2.93
C ASN A 401 21.02 -21.13 2.46
N PRO A 402 22.13 -21.33 3.19
CA PRO A 402 23.20 -22.25 2.78
C PRO A 402 22.76 -23.72 2.78
N ALA A 403 21.65 -24.07 3.45
CA ALA A 403 21.08 -25.41 3.46
C ALA A 403 20.26 -25.75 2.20
N TRP A 404 19.87 -24.75 1.39
CA TRP A 404 19.17 -24.99 0.13
C TRP A 404 20.09 -25.58 -0.93
N SER A 405 19.51 -26.22 -1.96
CA SER A 405 20.30 -26.69 -3.10
C SER A 405 20.95 -25.51 -3.81
N GLN A 406 22.08 -25.74 -4.50
CA GLN A 406 22.79 -24.65 -5.22
C GLN A 406 21.88 -23.93 -6.23
N GLN A 407 20.98 -24.67 -6.89
CA GLN A 407 20.02 -24.09 -7.81
C GLN A 407 19.04 -23.15 -7.08
N VAL A 408 18.46 -23.60 -5.97
CA VAL A 408 17.55 -22.76 -5.17
C VAL A 408 18.26 -21.54 -4.60
N GLN A 409 19.54 -21.66 -4.18
CA GLN A 409 20.33 -20.51 -3.74
C GLN A 409 20.57 -19.50 -4.86
N HIS A 410 20.88 -19.98 -6.07
CA HIS A 410 21.06 -19.13 -7.25
C HIS A 410 19.75 -18.42 -7.63
N ASP A 411 18.64 -19.15 -7.63
CA ASP A 411 17.32 -18.63 -8.04
C ASP A 411 16.73 -17.65 -7.00
N TYR A 412 17.16 -17.75 -5.74
CA TYR A 412 16.77 -16.81 -4.68
C TYR A 412 17.46 -15.45 -4.78
N LEU A 413 18.67 -15.40 -5.34
CA LEU A 413 19.36 -14.11 -5.54
C LEU A 413 18.60 -13.30 -6.61
N PRO A 414 18.30 -12.02 -6.39
CA PRO A 414 17.59 -11.21 -7.38
C PRO A 414 18.46 -10.98 -8.62
N GLY A 415 17.81 -10.88 -9.79
CA GLY A 415 18.45 -10.35 -11.00
C GLY A 415 18.76 -8.85 -10.83
N GLU A 416 19.62 -8.28 -11.68
CA GLU A 416 20.05 -6.89 -11.54
C GLU A 416 18.87 -5.89 -11.55
N SER A 417 17.93 -6.07 -12.47
CA SER A 417 16.75 -5.21 -12.60
C SER A 417 15.73 -5.42 -11.47
N ASP A 418 15.61 -6.64 -10.94
CA ASP A 418 14.80 -6.93 -9.76
C ASP A 418 15.38 -6.28 -8.49
N LEU A 419 16.71 -6.41 -8.32
CA LEU A 419 17.45 -5.74 -7.25
C LEU A 419 17.34 -4.21 -7.33
N LEU A 420 17.33 -3.64 -8.54
CA LEU A 420 17.16 -2.19 -8.73
C LEU A 420 15.88 -1.68 -8.06
N PHE A 421 14.75 -2.36 -8.27
CA PHE A 421 13.49 -1.94 -7.64
C PHE A 421 13.41 -2.28 -6.16
N THR A 422 14.16 -3.28 -5.69
CA THR A 422 14.39 -3.46 -4.24
C THR A 422 15.19 -2.29 -3.66
N SER A 423 16.24 -1.82 -4.34
CA SER A 423 17.02 -0.64 -3.93
C SER A 423 16.19 0.66 -3.95
N VAL A 424 15.28 0.81 -4.91
CA VAL A 424 14.32 1.92 -4.97
C VAL A 424 13.35 1.86 -3.78
N HIS A 425 12.80 0.67 -3.51
CA HIS A 425 11.86 0.42 -2.42
C HIS A 425 12.46 0.73 -1.05
N GLU A 426 13.71 0.33 -0.81
CA GLU A 426 14.34 0.46 0.50
C GLU A 426 14.95 1.85 0.72
N VAL A 427 15.43 2.51 -0.33
CA VAL A 427 16.22 3.73 -0.19
C VAL A 427 15.67 4.93 -0.98
N TRP A 428 15.98 5.00 -2.28
CA TRP A 428 15.70 6.19 -3.10
C TRP A 428 14.65 5.90 -4.16
N PRO A 429 13.42 6.46 -4.07
CA PRO A 429 12.88 7.33 -3.01
C PRO A 429 11.99 6.60 -1.99
N GLY A 430 12.14 5.29 -1.79
CA GLY A 430 11.27 4.50 -0.91
C GLY A 430 11.42 4.76 0.59
N HIS A 431 11.66 3.72 1.40
CA HIS A 431 11.64 3.80 2.87
C HIS A 431 12.60 4.83 3.43
N PHE A 432 13.88 4.85 3.02
CA PHE A 432 14.85 5.81 3.55
C PHE A 432 14.37 7.25 3.39
N LEU A 433 13.99 7.65 2.18
CA LEU A 433 13.49 9.00 1.93
C LEU A 433 12.19 9.28 2.71
N ASN A 434 11.25 8.33 2.75
CA ASN A 434 10.02 8.48 3.52
C ASN A 434 10.32 8.86 4.98
N PHE A 435 11.18 8.10 5.65
CA PHE A 435 11.53 8.38 7.04
C PHE A 435 12.41 9.63 7.21
N MET A 436 13.21 10.02 6.20
CA MET A 436 13.87 11.34 6.23
C MET A 436 12.85 12.49 6.30
N HIS A 437 11.71 12.37 5.62
CA HIS A 437 10.60 13.32 5.73
C HIS A 437 9.84 13.16 7.04
N ALA A 438 9.47 11.93 7.42
CA ALA A 438 8.73 11.67 8.65
C ALA A 438 9.47 12.20 9.90
N ASN A 439 10.78 12.00 9.99
CA ASN A 439 11.61 12.51 11.10
C ASN A 439 11.65 14.06 11.17
N ARG A 440 11.26 14.74 10.08
CA ARG A 440 11.16 16.20 9.99
C ARG A 440 9.73 16.71 10.05
N ALA A 441 8.72 15.84 10.18
CA ALA A 441 7.34 16.25 10.35
C ALA A 441 7.18 17.15 11.59
N GLU A 442 6.31 18.16 11.53
CA GLU A 442 6.16 19.10 12.64
C GLU A 442 5.59 18.47 13.90
N TRP A 443 4.76 17.43 13.76
CA TRP A 443 4.09 16.77 14.87
C TRP A 443 4.83 15.50 15.28
N ILE A 444 5.30 15.44 16.54
CA ILE A 444 6.13 14.35 17.06
C ILE A 444 5.48 12.96 16.92
N PHE A 445 4.15 12.87 17.06
CA PHE A 445 3.43 11.61 16.87
C PHE A 445 3.56 11.08 15.43
N GLY A 446 3.49 11.98 14.44
CA GLY A 446 3.65 11.63 13.02
C GLY A 446 5.08 11.23 12.64
N ARG A 447 6.08 11.48 13.50
CA ARG A 447 7.44 10.99 13.31
C ARG A 447 7.61 9.53 13.69
N ALA A 448 6.89 9.09 14.72
CA ALA A 448 7.10 7.79 15.36
C ALA A 448 6.12 6.69 14.92
N PHE A 449 4.92 7.07 14.47
CA PHE A 449 3.82 6.11 14.24
C PHE A 449 3.40 6.04 12.78
N VAL A 450 4.11 5.26 11.97
CA VAL A 450 3.80 5.07 10.54
C VAL A 450 2.87 3.85 10.33
N SER A 451 1.81 4.00 9.53
CA SER A 451 0.89 2.92 9.16
C SER A 451 1.51 2.00 8.11
N TYR A 452 1.08 0.74 8.09
CA TYR A 452 1.64 -0.27 7.21
C TYR A 452 1.34 0.05 5.74
N ALA A 453 0.10 0.45 5.42
CA ALA A 453 -0.25 0.86 4.05
C ALA A 453 0.45 2.16 3.63
N PHE A 454 0.74 3.09 4.55
CA PHE A 454 1.48 4.30 4.20
C PHE A 454 2.94 3.97 3.85
N GLY A 455 3.65 3.29 4.75
CA GLY A 455 5.08 3.00 4.59
C GLY A 455 5.37 2.13 3.38
N GLU A 456 4.68 0.99 3.27
CA GLU A 456 4.87 0.06 2.15
C GLU A 456 4.20 0.51 0.87
N GLY A 457 3.05 1.17 0.99
CA GLY A 457 2.37 1.76 -0.16
C GLY A 457 3.23 2.84 -0.81
N TRP A 458 3.91 3.69 -0.02
CA TRP A 458 4.86 4.66 -0.53
C TRP A 458 6.02 3.99 -1.25
N ALA A 459 6.73 3.08 -0.58
CA ALA A 459 7.87 2.39 -1.16
C ALA A 459 7.48 1.68 -2.47
N HIS A 460 6.36 0.96 -2.48
CA HIS A 460 5.87 0.28 -3.66
C HIS A 460 5.34 1.23 -4.76
N TYR A 461 4.71 2.36 -4.40
CA TYR A 461 4.35 3.43 -5.33
C TYR A 461 5.58 4.02 -6.03
N THR A 462 6.66 4.24 -5.29
CA THR A 462 7.87 4.86 -5.83
C THR A 462 8.59 3.99 -6.86
N GLU A 463 8.49 2.66 -6.75
CA GLU A 463 9.01 1.74 -7.77
C GLU A 463 8.40 2.04 -9.14
N GLU A 464 7.07 2.10 -9.22
CA GLU A 464 6.36 2.38 -10.48
C GLU A 464 6.57 3.83 -10.92
N MET A 465 6.60 4.78 -9.99
CA MET A 465 6.82 6.20 -10.28
C MET A 465 8.20 6.47 -10.89
N MET A 466 9.26 5.81 -10.40
CA MET A 466 10.61 5.93 -10.96
C MET A 466 10.68 5.36 -12.38
N LEU A 467 9.95 4.27 -12.66
CA LEU A 467 9.82 3.71 -13.99
C LEU A 467 9.03 4.66 -14.93
N GLU A 468 7.87 5.18 -14.49
CA GLU A 468 7.07 6.19 -15.21
C GLU A 468 7.90 7.47 -15.50
N ALA A 469 8.85 7.78 -14.61
CA ALA A 469 9.75 8.90 -14.79
C ALA A 469 10.84 8.66 -15.84
N GLY A 470 11.12 7.41 -16.20
CA GLY A 470 12.09 7.02 -17.22
C GLY A 470 13.41 6.46 -16.68
N LEU A 471 13.44 5.91 -15.45
CA LEU A 471 14.63 5.27 -14.91
C LEU A 471 15.16 4.21 -15.88
N ARG A 472 16.46 4.26 -16.20
CA ARG A 472 17.11 3.45 -17.26
C ARG A 472 16.39 3.47 -18.61
N GLY A 473 15.74 4.60 -18.94
CA GLY A 473 14.96 4.76 -20.16
C GLY A 473 13.68 3.91 -20.21
N ALA A 474 13.27 3.32 -19.08
CA ALA A 474 12.20 2.33 -19.00
C ALA A 474 12.37 1.20 -20.04
N ASP A 475 13.61 0.74 -20.23
CA ASP A 475 13.88 -0.36 -21.14
C ASP A 475 13.13 -1.64 -20.74
N ALA A 476 13.03 -2.59 -21.67
CA ALA A 476 12.21 -3.77 -21.49
C ALA A 476 12.61 -4.60 -20.26
N GLU A 477 13.91 -4.74 -19.97
CA GLU A 477 14.39 -5.48 -18.81
C GLU A 477 14.09 -4.77 -17.50
N THR A 478 14.27 -3.45 -17.46
CA THR A 478 13.95 -2.61 -16.30
C THR A 478 12.45 -2.68 -15.99
N ARG A 479 11.59 -2.62 -17.02
CA ARG A 479 10.14 -2.85 -16.87
C ARG A 479 9.86 -4.22 -16.25
N ILE A 480 10.49 -5.29 -16.76
CA ILE A 480 10.31 -6.64 -16.21
C ILE A 480 10.74 -6.72 -14.74
N GLY A 481 11.86 -6.11 -14.35
CA GLY A 481 12.31 -6.06 -12.95
C GLY A 481 11.29 -5.39 -12.01
N GLN A 482 10.71 -4.27 -12.43
CA GLN A 482 9.65 -3.58 -11.68
C GLN A 482 8.37 -4.42 -11.60
N LEU A 483 7.96 -5.00 -12.73
CA LEU A 483 6.74 -5.80 -12.83
C LEU A 483 6.83 -7.11 -12.06
N SER A 484 8.01 -7.73 -11.99
CA SER A 484 8.30 -8.86 -11.09
C SER A 484 7.97 -8.50 -9.64
N ASN A 485 8.42 -7.31 -9.21
CA ASN A 485 8.13 -6.81 -7.87
C ASN A 485 6.63 -6.53 -7.70
N ALA A 486 5.98 -5.84 -8.64
CA ALA A 486 4.55 -5.53 -8.59
C ALA A 486 3.66 -6.77 -8.51
N LEU A 487 3.87 -7.76 -9.38
CA LEU A 487 3.09 -9.00 -9.40
C LEU A 487 3.22 -9.80 -8.11
N LEU A 488 4.40 -9.79 -7.47
CA LEU A 488 4.56 -10.38 -6.14
C LEU A 488 3.65 -9.71 -5.10
N ARG A 489 3.55 -8.36 -5.10
CA ARG A 489 2.72 -7.62 -4.14
C ARG A 489 1.22 -7.74 -4.48
N ASP A 490 0.85 -7.82 -5.75
CA ASP A 490 -0.52 -8.15 -6.18
C ASP A 490 -0.92 -9.55 -5.72
N ALA A 491 0.01 -10.50 -5.80
CA ALA A 491 -0.22 -11.84 -5.31
C ALA A 491 -0.41 -11.89 -3.80
N ARG A 492 0.35 -11.10 -3.02
CA ARG A 492 0.12 -10.92 -1.57
C ARG A 492 -1.27 -10.35 -1.30
N PHE A 493 -1.68 -9.33 -2.05
CA PHE A 493 -2.98 -8.70 -1.89
C PHE A 493 -4.12 -9.71 -2.06
N LEU A 494 -4.11 -10.47 -3.16
CA LEU A 494 -5.17 -11.43 -3.48
C LEU A 494 -5.10 -12.68 -2.59
N ALA A 495 -3.89 -13.15 -2.25
CA ALA A 495 -3.71 -14.26 -1.32
C ALA A 495 -4.20 -13.90 0.09
N SER A 496 -4.03 -12.65 0.55
CA SER A 496 -4.59 -12.19 1.83
C SER A 496 -6.10 -12.39 1.90
N ILE A 497 -6.81 -11.87 0.89
CA ILE A 497 -8.27 -11.97 0.81
C ILE A 497 -8.67 -13.44 0.68
N GLY A 498 -7.97 -14.20 -0.18
CA GLY A 498 -8.20 -15.63 -0.40
C GLY A 498 -8.08 -16.49 0.86
N LEU A 499 -6.96 -16.38 1.56
CA LEU A 499 -6.64 -17.15 2.77
C LEU A 499 -7.59 -16.82 3.93
N HIS A 500 -7.91 -15.53 4.12
CA HIS A 500 -8.66 -15.12 5.32
C HIS A 500 -10.17 -15.05 5.14
N THR A 501 -10.67 -14.95 3.90
CA THR A 501 -12.10 -14.72 3.65
C THR A 501 -12.75 -15.74 2.71
N LYS A 502 -11.96 -16.44 1.89
CA LYS A 502 -12.45 -17.38 0.86
C LYS A 502 -12.06 -18.85 1.09
N GLY A 503 -11.33 -19.13 2.16
CA GLY A 503 -10.94 -20.49 2.52
C GLY A 503 -9.87 -21.09 1.60
N TRP A 504 -9.03 -20.27 0.96
CA TRP A 504 -7.84 -20.79 0.30
C TRP A 504 -6.98 -21.56 1.29
N SER A 505 -6.45 -22.69 0.84
CA SER A 505 -5.37 -23.40 1.51
C SER A 505 -4.01 -22.74 1.24
N VAL A 506 -3.03 -22.99 2.12
CA VAL A 506 -1.64 -22.54 1.91
C VAL A 506 -1.07 -23.05 0.58
N ALA A 507 -1.41 -24.28 0.19
CA ALA A 507 -0.98 -24.86 -1.08
C ALA A 507 -1.63 -24.17 -2.29
N GLU A 508 -2.87 -23.69 -2.18
CA GLU A 508 -3.50 -22.87 -3.23
C GLU A 508 -2.83 -21.51 -3.33
N ALA A 509 -2.54 -20.84 -2.21
CA ALA A 509 -1.79 -19.59 -2.22
C ALA A 509 -0.40 -19.75 -2.81
N GLN A 510 0.33 -20.83 -2.48
CA GLN A 510 1.65 -21.11 -3.05
C GLN A 510 1.58 -21.27 -4.57
N ARG A 511 0.63 -22.06 -5.09
CA ARG A 511 0.43 -22.18 -6.54
C ARG A 511 0.09 -20.84 -7.18
N PHE A 512 -0.75 -20.04 -6.53
CA PHE A 512 -1.09 -18.70 -7.03
C PHE A 512 0.15 -17.80 -7.19
N PHE A 513 1.08 -17.78 -6.25
CA PHE A 513 2.34 -17.03 -6.39
C PHE A 513 3.21 -17.53 -7.56
N MET A 514 3.23 -18.83 -7.82
CA MET A 514 4.01 -19.42 -8.90
C MET A 514 3.37 -19.17 -10.27
N ASP A 515 2.08 -19.46 -10.38
CA ASP A 515 1.36 -19.52 -11.65
C ASP A 515 0.96 -18.13 -12.16
N GLU A 516 0.60 -17.21 -11.25
CA GLU A 516 0.02 -15.91 -11.61
C GLU A 516 0.99 -14.74 -11.39
N ALA A 517 2.05 -14.96 -10.60
CA ALA A 517 3.08 -13.95 -10.34
C ALA A 517 4.51 -14.39 -10.70
N TYR A 518 4.67 -15.57 -11.33
CA TYR A 518 5.94 -16.12 -11.81
C TYR A 518 7.05 -16.16 -10.75
N GLN A 519 6.69 -16.34 -9.48
CA GLN A 519 7.65 -16.39 -8.38
C GLN A 519 8.34 -17.76 -8.31
N SER A 520 9.59 -17.77 -7.84
CA SER A 520 10.32 -19.01 -7.58
C SER A 520 9.64 -19.83 -6.48
N GLU A 521 9.84 -21.15 -6.48
CA GLU A 521 9.25 -22.05 -5.48
C GLU A 521 9.56 -21.62 -4.04
N GLY A 522 10.82 -21.26 -3.76
CA GLY A 522 11.24 -20.80 -2.44
C GLY A 522 10.50 -19.54 -1.98
N THR A 523 10.38 -18.55 -2.86
CA THR A 523 9.60 -17.33 -2.60
C THR A 523 8.12 -17.67 -2.41
N ALA A 524 7.52 -18.48 -3.27
CA ALA A 524 6.12 -18.85 -3.17
C ALA A 524 5.77 -19.57 -1.86
N ILE A 525 6.63 -20.48 -1.39
CA ILE A 525 6.48 -21.16 -0.09
C ILE A 525 6.48 -20.13 1.04
N GLN A 526 7.47 -19.24 1.07
CA GLN A 526 7.61 -18.23 2.11
C GLN A 526 6.41 -17.28 2.15
N GLN A 527 5.95 -16.81 0.99
CA GLN A 527 4.88 -15.82 0.88
C GLN A 527 3.50 -16.41 1.17
N ALA A 528 3.25 -17.67 0.76
CA ALA A 528 2.03 -18.39 1.12
C ALA A 528 1.95 -18.66 2.62
N ALA A 529 3.07 -19.05 3.25
CA ALA A 529 3.14 -19.20 4.70
C ALA A 529 2.91 -17.86 5.42
N ARG A 530 3.60 -16.79 4.97
CA ARG A 530 3.46 -15.43 5.51
C ARG A 530 2.03 -14.95 5.48
N GLY A 531 1.32 -15.19 4.39
CA GLY A 531 -0.08 -14.81 4.28
C GLY A 531 -0.97 -15.33 5.39
N THR A 532 -0.63 -16.45 6.03
CA THR A 532 -1.43 -16.98 7.13
C THR A 532 -1.23 -16.22 8.45
N TYR A 533 -0.04 -15.68 8.72
CA TYR A 533 0.29 -15.00 9.98
C TYR A 533 0.41 -13.47 9.85
N ASP A 534 0.48 -12.95 8.64
CA ASP A 534 0.43 -11.53 8.31
C ASP A 534 -0.72 -11.27 7.31
N PRO A 535 -1.98 -11.26 7.77
CA PRO A 535 -3.12 -10.90 6.92
C PRO A 535 -3.00 -9.48 6.34
N ALA A 536 -2.23 -8.58 6.97
CA ALA A 536 -2.13 -7.19 6.56
C ALA A 536 -1.12 -6.95 5.41
N TYR A 537 -0.40 -7.97 4.95
CA TYR A 537 0.50 -7.88 3.78
C TYR A 537 -0.17 -7.55 2.43
N LEU A 538 -1.49 -7.33 2.38
CA LEU A 538 -2.14 -6.66 1.23
C LEU A 538 -1.80 -5.17 1.13
N ASN A 539 -1.32 -4.58 2.23
CA ASN A 539 -1.11 -3.15 2.38
C ASN A 539 -0.10 -2.56 1.39
N TYR A 540 0.78 -3.37 0.80
CA TYR A 540 1.71 -2.95 -0.25
C TYR A 540 0.94 -2.42 -1.49
N THR A 541 0.21 -3.30 -2.18
CA THR A 541 -0.59 -2.91 -3.36
C THR A 541 -1.73 -1.99 -2.95
N MET A 542 -2.41 -2.24 -1.82
CA MET A 542 -3.51 -1.37 -1.37
C MET A 542 -3.03 0.07 -1.15
N GLY A 543 -1.93 0.26 -0.43
CA GLY A 543 -1.35 1.56 -0.16
C GLY A 543 -0.86 2.26 -1.42
N LYS A 544 -0.16 1.53 -2.31
CA LYS A 544 0.27 2.05 -3.61
C LYS A 544 -0.90 2.59 -4.42
N LEU A 545 -2.00 1.84 -4.53
CA LEU A 545 -3.15 2.24 -5.34
C LEU A 545 -3.89 3.43 -4.72
N LEU A 546 -4.02 3.49 -3.39
CA LEU A 546 -4.57 4.66 -2.69
C LEU A 546 -3.73 5.92 -2.97
N ILE A 547 -2.39 5.81 -2.94
CA ILE A 547 -1.47 6.91 -3.25
C ILE A 547 -1.59 7.32 -4.72
N LYS A 548 -1.58 6.37 -5.66
CA LYS A 548 -1.76 6.68 -7.10
C LYS A 548 -3.05 7.44 -7.34
N ARG A 549 -4.17 6.99 -6.77
CA ARG A 549 -5.45 7.68 -6.93
C ARG A 549 -5.43 9.08 -6.34
N LEU A 550 -4.87 9.24 -5.14
CA LEU A 550 -4.74 10.54 -4.50
C LEU A 550 -3.86 11.49 -5.32
N ARG A 551 -2.73 11.02 -5.84
CA ARG A 551 -1.86 11.80 -6.73
C ARG A 551 -2.61 12.26 -7.97
N ASP A 552 -3.30 11.34 -8.64
CA ASP A 552 -3.96 11.63 -9.90
C ASP A 552 -5.07 12.67 -9.69
N ASP A 553 -5.91 12.50 -8.66
CA ASP A 553 -6.95 13.48 -8.30
C ASP A 553 -6.35 14.85 -7.89
N TRP A 554 -5.29 14.85 -7.08
CA TRP A 554 -4.70 16.10 -6.59
C TRP A 554 -3.99 16.88 -7.69
N THR A 555 -3.33 16.18 -8.61
CA THR A 555 -2.54 16.78 -9.69
C THR A 555 -3.37 17.16 -10.92
N ALA A 556 -4.58 16.61 -11.10
CA ALA A 556 -5.45 16.86 -12.24
C ALA A 556 -5.65 18.37 -12.54
N GLU A 557 -5.89 19.17 -11.51
CA GLU A 557 -6.09 20.62 -11.63
C GLU A 557 -4.81 21.44 -11.38
N ARG A 558 -3.68 20.78 -11.10
CA ARG A 558 -2.41 21.41 -10.69
C ARG A 558 -1.29 21.25 -11.73
N GLY A 559 -1.63 20.83 -12.95
CA GLY A 559 -0.65 20.67 -14.04
C GLY A 559 -0.11 19.24 -14.19
N GLY A 560 -0.80 18.25 -13.63
CA GLY A 560 -0.48 16.83 -13.78
C GLY A 560 0.93 16.50 -13.31
N ARG A 561 1.76 15.91 -14.18
CA ARG A 561 3.12 15.48 -13.85
C ARG A 561 4.02 16.61 -13.33
N GLN A 562 3.77 17.87 -13.72
CA GLN A 562 4.57 19.01 -13.22
C GLN A 562 4.35 19.27 -11.72
N ALA A 563 3.24 18.80 -11.15
CA ALA A 563 2.92 18.93 -9.74
C ALA A 563 3.34 17.73 -8.89
N TRP A 564 3.98 16.71 -9.46
CA TRP A 564 4.37 15.50 -8.71
C TRP A 564 5.27 15.81 -7.52
N ARG A 565 6.23 16.73 -7.66
CA ARG A 565 7.09 17.12 -6.54
C ARG A 565 6.31 17.74 -5.39
N GLU A 566 5.46 18.71 -5.70
CA GLU A 566 4.64 19.38 -4.69
C GLU A 566 3.67 18.40 -4.03
N PHE A 567 3.11 17.47 -4.82
CA PHE A 567 2.29 16.37 -4.32
C PHE A 567 3.07 15.51 -3.32
N HIS A 568 4.24 15.00 -3.69
CA HIS A 568 5.04 14.12 -2.84
C HIS A 568 5.53 14.81 -1.56
N ASP A 569 6.03 16.04 -1.67
CA ASP A 569 6.46 16.83 -0.51
C ASP A 569 5.27 17.10 0.43
N THR A 570 4.08 17.39 -0.11
CA THR A 570 2.86 17.56 0.68
C THR A 570 2.42 16.26 1.34
N PHE A 571 2.38 15.15 0.59
CA PHE A 571 1.97 13.82 1.07
C PHE A 571 2.86 13.35 2.24
N LEU A 572 4.18 13.44 2.09
CA LEU A 572 5.14 13.02 3.11
C LEU A 572 5.18 13.95 4.34
N SER A 573 4.70 15.20 4.21
CA SER A 573 4.66 16.14 5.35
C SER A 573 3.70 15.73 6.47
N TYR A 574 2.76 14.82 6.20
CA TYR A 574 1.75 14.37 7.16
C TYR A 574 2.27 13.31 8.16
N GLY A 575 3.53 12.86 8.02
CA GLY A 575 4.08 11.73 8.77
C GLY A 575 3.77 10.43 8.05
N GLY A 576 3.10 9.49 8.72
CA GLY A 576 2.64 8.25 8.09
C GLY A 576 1.28 7.74 8.59
N PRO A 577 0.19 8.52 8.51
CA PRO A 577 -1.16 8.07 8.87
C PRO A 577 -1.71 7.05 7.88
N PRO A 578 -2.86 6.42 8.18
CA PRO A 578 -3.71 5.82 7.16
C PRO A 578 -3.97 6.78 5.98
N ILE A 579 -3.72 6.33 4.75
CA ILE A 579 -3.80 7.15 3.54
C ILE A 579 -5.16 7.84 3.33
N PRO A 580 -6.32 7.23 3.67
CA PRO A 580 -7.61 7.93 3.62
C PRO A 580 -7.67 9.22 4.45
N LEU A 581 -6.93 9.31 5.56
CA LEU A 581 -6.82 10.53 6.37
C LEU A 581 -5.98 11.59 5.65
N VAL A 582 -4.89 11.20 4.97
CA VAL A 582 -4.06 12.12 4.16
C VAL A 582 -4.90 12.71 3.04
N ARG A 583 -5.65 11.85 2.33
CA ARG A 583 -6.54 12.26 1.26
C ARG A 583 -7.53 13.32 1.74
N GLN A 584 -8.19 13.07 2.86
CA GLN A 584 -9.14 14.01 3.43
C GLN A 584 -8.52 15.40 3.60
N GLN A 585 -7.30 15.48 4.13
CA GLN A 585 -6.61 16.74 4.34
C GLN A 585 -6.17 17.40 3.02
N MET A 586 -5.57 16.64 2.10
CA MET A 586 -5.06 17.18 0.84
C MET A 586 -6.17 17.62 -0.12
N MET A 587 -7.32 16.94 -0.09
CA MET A 587 -8.47 17.20 -0.97
C MET A 587 -9.57 18.04 -0.31
N GLY A 588 -9.48 18.31 1.00
CA GLY A 588 -10.48 19.08 1.74
C GLY A 588 -11.83 18.36 1.87
N GLU A 589 -11.82 17.03 1.98
CA GLU A 589 -13.03 16.21 2.06
C GLU A 589 -13.64 16.23 3.47
N SER A 590 -14.97 16.11 3.58
CA SER A 590 -15.64 16.13 4.89
C SER A 590 -15.41 14.87 5.73
N SER A 591 -14.95 13.79 5.11
CA SER A 591 -14.62 12.53 5.78
C SER A 591 -13.52 11.78 5.02
N PRO A 592 -12.77 10.89 5.68
CA PRO A 592 -11.81 10.01 5.02
C PRO A 592 -12.50 9.12 3.99
N ARG A 593 -11.85 8.91 2.83
CA ARG A 593 -12.34 8.00 1.77
C ARG A 593 -11.20 7.14 1.23
N ALA A 594 -11.46 5.84 1.12
CA ALA A 594 -10.58 4.91 0.42
C ALA A 594 -10.98 4.88 -1.06
N LEU A 595 -10.26 5.64 -1.90
CA LEU A 595 -10.48 5.70 -3.34
C LEU A 595 -9.32 5.08 -4.10
N PHE A 596 -9.64 4.33 -5.14
CA PHE A 596 -8.68 3.60 -5.95
C PHE A 596 -8.72 4.10 -7.41
N PRO A 597 -7.67 3.85 -8.21
CA PRO A 597 -7.69 4.15 -9.63
C PRO A 597 -8.77 3.32 -10.32
N ASP A 598 -9.44 3.87 -11.34
CA ASP A 598 -10.27 3.04 -12.20
C ASP A 598 -9.35 2.20 -13.09
N LEU A 599 -9.33 0.90 -12.80
CA LEU A 599 -8.55 -0.11 -13.52
C LEU A 599 -9.47 -1.06 -14.29
N SER A 600 -10.76 -0.73 -14.46
CA SER A 600 -11.73 -1.63 -15.10
C SER A 600 -11.37 -1.94 -16.57
N ALA A 601 -10.77 -1.00 -17.29
CA ALA A 601 -10.18 -1.22 -18.62
C ALA A 601 -9.07 -2.28 -18.60
N ALA A 602 -8.39 -2.44 -17.48
CA ALA A 602 -7.37 -3.46 -17.31
C ALA A 602 -7.92 -4.87 -17.14
N LEU A 603 -9.23 -5.07 -17.03
CA LEU A 603 -9.86 -6.40 -17.02
C LEU A 603 -10.39 -6.81 -18.39
N LEU A 604 -10.19 -5.96 -19.41
CA LEU A 604 -10.72 -6.17 -20.74
C LEU A 604 -9.70 -6.72 -21.72
N PRO A 605 -10.19 -7.45 -22.75
CA PRO A 605 -9.35 -7.85 -23.85
C PRO A 605 -8.78 -6.62 -24.57
N PRO A 606 -7.61 -6.75 -25.23
CA PRO A 606 -7.13 -5.73 -26.16
C PRO A 606 -8.24 -5.44 -27.18
N VAL A 607 -8.63 -4.16 -27.27
CA VAL A 607 -9.62 -3.71 -28.24
C VAL A 607 -8.95 -3.77 -29.61
N ASP A 608 -9.24 -4.80 -30.40
CA ASP A 608 -8.92 -4.79 -31.83
C ASP A 608 -10.07 -4.07 -32.52
N ILE A 609 -9.83 -2.80 -32.87
CA ILE A 609 -10.86 -1.84 -33.31
C ILE A 609 -11.38 -2.16 -34.73
N GLU A 610 -10.74 -3.10 -35.44
CA GLU A 610 -11.11 -3.50 -36.80
C GLU A 610 -11.80 -4.88 -36.83
N GLY A 611 -13.04 -4.96 -36.34
CA GLY A 611 -13.90 -6.14 -36.58
C GLY A 611 -15.29 -6.07 -35.93
N ASP A 612 -16.30 -6.66 -36.59
CA ASP A 612 -17.62 -6.93 -36.02
C ASP A 612 -17.51 -8.04 -34.94
N ARG A 613 -17.01 -7.69 -33.74
CA ARG A 613 -17.01 -8.59 -32.59
C ARG A 613 -18.41 -8.65 -31.99
N HIS A 614 -18.89 -9.87 -31.74
CA HIS A 614 -20.15 -10.07 -31.03
C HIS A 614 -19.87 -10.24 -29.53
N ASN A 615 -20.29 -9.25 -28.75
CA ASN A 615 -20.19 -9.26 -27.30
C ASN A 615 -21.50 -9.75 -26.70
N TRP A 616 -21.43 -10.64 -25.71
CA TRP A 616 -22.60 -11.18 -25.02
C TRP A 616 -22.39 -11.12 -23.51
N ALA A 617 -23.38 -10.61 -22.78
CA ALA A 617 -23.44 -10.75 -21.34
C ALA A 617 -24.31 -11.96 -20.98
N TRP A 618 -23.85 -12.74 -20.01
CA TRP A 618 -24.46 -13.98 -19.55
C TRP A 618 -24.67 -13.89 -18.04
N LEU A 619 -25.84 -14.32 -17.58
CA LEU A 619 -26.15 -14.52 -16.18
C LEU A 619 -26.15 -16.02 -15.88
N CYS A 620 -25.29 -16.46 -14.96
CA CYS A 620 -25.16 -17.85 -14.56
C CYS A 620 -26.03 -18.20 -13.34
N GLU A 621 -26.42 -19.47 -13.21
CA GLU A 621 -27.29 -19.97 -12.12
C GLU A 621 -26.71 -19.76 -10.71
N ASP A 622 -25.39 -19.65 -10.60
CA ASP A 622 -24.67 -19.34 -9.37
C ASP A 622 -24.50 -17.83 -9.13
N GLY A 623 -25.20 -17.00 -9.90
CA GLY A 623 -25.23 -15.54 -9.76
C GLY A 623 -24.09 -14.80 -10.47
N ARG A 624 -23.20 -15.50 -11.18
CA ARG A 624 -22.10 -14.85 -11.90
C ARG A 624 -22.60 -14.12 -13.14
N HIS A 625 -22.12 -12.90 -13.32
CA HIS A 625 -22.17 -12.19 -14.60
C HIS A 625 -20.89 -12.48 -15.37
N VAL A 626 -21.03 -12.86 -16.63
CA VAL A 626 -19.94 -13.24 -17.52
C VAL A 626 -20.12 -12.50 -18.82
N VAL A 627 -19.07 -11.94 -19.38
CA VAL A 627 -19.10 -11.32 -20.70
C VAL A 627 -18.22 -12.13 -21.64
N THR A 628 -18.67 -12.34 -22.86
CA THR A 628 -17.85 -12.99 -23.88
C THR A 628 -17.68 -12.08 -25.07
N SER A 629 -16.46 -11.95 -25.57
CA SER A 629 -16.12 -11.21 -26.79
C SER A 629 -15.55 -12.18 -27.82
N GLU A 630 -16.26 -12.41 -28.93
CA GLU A 630 -15.78 -13.29 -30.01
C GLU A 630 -14.50 -12.74 -30.67
N GLN A 631 -13.56 -13.64 -30.97
CA GLN A 631 -12.34 -13.38 -31.74
C GLN A 631 -12.23 -14.54 -32.74
N ASP A 632 -11.95 -14.34 -34.02
CA ASP A 632 -11.76 -15.50 -34.91
C ASP A 632 -10.30 -16.01 -34.79
N PRO A 633 -10.02 -17.27 -34.37
CA PRO A 633 -10.95 -18.36 -34.09
C PRO A 633 -11.38 -18.58 -32.62
N GLY A 634 -10.93 -17.79 -31.64
CA GLY A 634 -11.22 -17.95 -30.20
C GLY A 634 -12.41 -17.19 -29.58
N LEU A 635 -12.32 -16.97 -28.27
CA LEU A 635 -13.31 -16.23 -27.48
C LEU A 635 -12.62 -15.66 -26.24
N TRP A 636 -12.81 -14.37 -25.98
CA TRP A 636 -12.49 -13.81 -24.67
C TRP A 636 -13.64 -14.07 -23.71
N LEU A 637 -13.35 -14.67 -22.57
CA LEU A 637 -14.26 -14.84 -21.44
C LEU A 637 -13.86 -13.86 -20.34
N ILE A 638 -14.69 -12.87 -20.09
CA ILE A 638 -14.46 -11.78 -19.15
C ILE A 638 -15.38 -12.00 -17.94
N LEU A 639 -14.77 -12.15 -16.78
CA LEU A 639 -15.40 -12.17 -15.47
C LEU A 639 -15.14 -10.82 -14.78
N PRO A 640 -15.89 -10.48 -13.71
CA PRO A 640 -15.65 -9.26 -12.93
C PRO A 640 -14.22 -9.14 -12.36
N ALA A 641 -13.48 -10.25 -12.36
CA ALA A 641 -12.23 -10.45 -11.63
C ALA A 641 -11.12 -11.03 -12.54
N ALA A 642 -11.40 -11.44 -13.77
CA ALA A 642 -10.40 -12.08 -14.63
C ALA A 642 -10.88 -12.10 -16.07
N SER A 643 -9.95 -12.14 -17.02
CA SER A 643 -10.24 -12.40 -18.42
C SER A 643 -9.45 -13.61 -18.90
N TYR A 644 -10.07 -14.49 -19.68
CA TYR A 644 -9.43 -15.65 -20.28
C TYR A 644 -9.54 -15.57 -21.79
N GLU A 645 -8.42 -15.72 -22.49
CA GLU A 645 -8.43 -16.01 -23.92
C GLU A 645 -8.66 -17.52 -24.09
N LEU A 646 -9.77 -17.89 -24.72
CA LEU A 646 -10.15 -19.27 -24.93
C LEU A 646 -9.98 -19.65 -26.40
N GLU A 647 -9.30 -20.76 -26.65
CA GLU A 647 -9.18 -21.30 -28.01
C GLU A 647 -10.43 -22.09 -28.39
N ARG A 648 -10.84 -22.02 -29.66
CA ARG A 648 -11.99 -22.80 -30.12
C ARG A 648 -11.66 -24.27 -30.26
N ALA A 649 -12.46 -25.07 -29.58
CA ALA A 649 -12.34 -26.50 -29.55
C ALA A 649 -13.40 -27.18 -30.43
N ARG A 650 -13.13 -28.44 -30.83
CA ARG A 650 -14.11 -29.24 -31.56
C ARG A 650 -15.33 -29.52 -30.67
N SER A 651 -16.51 -29.38 -31.26
CA SER A 651 -17.79 -29.69 -30.62
C SER A 651 -18.75 -30.35 -31.60
N ALA A 652 -19.57 -31.28 -31.09
CA ALA A 652 -20.61 -31.94 -31.89
C ALA A 652 -21.83 -31.04 -32.14
N SER A 653 -22.07 -30.05 -31.26
CA SER A 653 -23.12 -29.04 -31.43
C SER A 653 -22.82 -27.82 -30.56
N GLY A 654 -23.20 -26.62 -31.00
CA GLY A 654 -22.79 -25.37 -30.34
C GLY A 654 -21.33 -25.03 -30.61
N ALA A 655 -20.85 -23.92 -30.05
CA ALA A 655 -19.44 -23.59 -30.04
C ALA A 655 -18.83 -23.91 -28.67
N ARG A 656 -17.62 -24.48 -28.67
CA ARG A 656 -16.87 -24.83 -27.46
C ARG A 656 -15.56 -24.09 -27.51
N TYR A 657 -15.18 -23.48 -26.40
CA TYR A 657 -13.93 -22.76 -26.24
C TYR A 657 -13.27 -23.26 -24.95
N GLU A 658 -11.96 -23.46 -24.97
CA GLU A 658 -11.23 -23.98 -23.82
C GLU A 658 -9.86 -23.32 -23.68
N ALA A 659 -9.44 -23.19 -22.42
CA ALA A 659 -8.09 -22.89 -21.98
C ALA A 659 -7.80 -23.76 -20.74
N GLU A 660 -6.60 -23.67 -20.17
CA GLU A 660 -6.27 -24.47 -18.99
C GLU A 660 -7.24 -24.20 -17.83
N GLY A 661 -7.98 -25.25 -17.43
CA GLY A 661 -8.92 -25.17 -16.31
C GLY A 661 -10.21 -24.38 -16.58
N VAL A 662 -10.43 -23.85 -17.78
CA VAL A 662 -11.63 -23.07 -18.15
C VAL A 662 -12.21 -23.57 -19.47
N GLU A 663 -13.51 -23.86 -19.48
CA GLU A 663 -14.25 -24.20 -20.70
C GLU A 663 -15.52 -23.35 -20.76
N PHE A 664 -15.80 -22.80 -21.93
CA PHE A 664 -17.06 -22.13 -22.23
C PHE A 664 -17.71 -22.80 -23.44
N TRP A 665 -18.90 -23.35 -23.25
CA TRP A 665 -19.69 -23.94 -24.32
C TRP A 665 -21.01 -23.19 -24.47
N ASN A 666 -21.33 -22.71 -25.66
CA ASN A 666 -22.59 -22.01 -25.92
C ASN A 666 -23.36 -22.57 -27.12
N LYS A 667 -24.68 -22.42 -27.05
CA LYS A 667 -25.61 -22.78 -28.13
C LYS A 667 -26.83 -21.86 -28.09
N GLY A 668 -26.86 -20.88 -28.98
CA GLY A 668 -27.92 -19.88 -29.00
C GLY A 668 -27.82 -18.97 -27.78
N ARG A 669 -28.87 -18.91 -26.95
CA ARG A 669 -28.95 -18.04 -25.76
C ARG A 669 -28.60 -18.75 -24.45
N GLU A 670 -28.13 -19.97 -24.53
CA GLU A 670 -27.72 -20.79 -23.39
C GLU A 670 -26.22 -21.10 -23.50
N ALA A 671 -25.54 -21.13 -22.36
CA ALA A 671 -24.15 -21.52 -22.23
C ALA A 671 -23.92 -22.37 -20.97
N THR A 672 -22.80 -23.07 -20.97
CA THR A 672 -22.23 -23.74 -19.80
C THR A 672 -20.82 -23.20 -19.62
N LEU A 673 -20.56 -22.61 -18.45
CA LEU A 673 -19.24 -22.21 -18.02
C LEU A 673 -18.70 -23.27 -17.06
N THR A 674 -17.55 -23.87 -17.39
CA THR A 674 -16.82 -24.77 -16.51
C THR A 674 -15.54 -24.09 -16.06
N MET A 675 -15.35 -23.95 -14.76
CA MET A 675 -14.11 -23.44 -14.17
C MET A 675 -13.59 -24.42 -13.14
N ARG A 676 -12.32 -24.84 -13.27
CA ARG A 676 -11.62 -25.76 -12.37
C ARG A 676 -12.44 -27.03 -12.07
N GLY A 677 -13.12 -27.54 -13.09
CA GLY A 677 -13.96 -28.75 -13.02
C GLY A 677 -15.38 -28.55 -12.49
N VAL A 678 -15.78 -27.32 -12.13
CA VAL A 678 -17.16 -26.99 -11.70
C VAL A 678 -17.91 -26.29 -12.81
N SER A 679 -19.05 -26.85 -13.23
CA SER A 679 -19.88 -26.30 -14.31
C SER A 679 -21.11 -25.57 -13.77
N THR A 680 -21.44 -24.43 -14.36
CA THR A 680 -22.67 -23.66 -14.13
C THR A 680 -23.34 -23.35 -15.46
N ARG A 681 -24.68 -23.31 -15.48
CA ARG A 681 -25.43 -22.90 -16.69
C ARG A 681 -25.60 -21.40 -16.69
N CYS A 682 -25.49 -20.79 -17.86
CA CYS A 682 -25.66 -19.37 -18.07
C CYS A 682 -26.64 -19.09 -19.21
N VAL A 683 -27.36 -17.98 -19.10
CA VAL A 683 -28.30 -17.51 -20.11
C VAL A 683 -27.96 -16.09 -20.51
N VAL A 684 -28.15 -15.73 -21.78
CA VAL A 684 -27.89 -14.37 -22.25
C VAL A 684 -28.79 -13.37 -21.51
N ASP A 685 -28.18 -12.38 -20.89
CA ASP A 685 -28.83 -11.18 -20.38
C ASP A 685 -28.83 -10.10 -21.47
N PRO A 686 -29.96 -9.89 -22.19
CA PRO A 686 -29.99 -8.95 -23.30
C PRO A 686 -29.87 -7.49 -22.85
N GLN A 687 -30.23 -7.14 -21.62
CA GLN A 687 -30.05 -5.78 -21.12
C GLN A 687 -28.58 -5.54 -20.82
N ALA A 688 -27.95 -6.40 -20.02
CA ALA A 688 -26.53 -6.29 -19.72
C ALA A 688 -25.68 -6.35 -21.00
N THR A 689 -26.08 -7.15 -22.00
CA THR A 689 -25.37 -7.26 -23.29
C THR A 689 -25.23 -5.92 -23.98
N LEU A 690 -26.27 -5.07 -23.94
CA LEU A 690 -26.23 -3.74 -24.61
C LEU A 690 -25.20 -2.80 -23.97
N TRP A 691 -25.05 -2.86 -22.65
CA TRP A 691 -24.13 -2.01 -21.91
C TRP A 691 -22.70 -2.55 -21.97
N GLU A 692 -22.53 -3.86 -21.83
CA GLU A 692 -21.24 -4.53 -21.92
C GLU A 692 -20.64 -4.48 -23.32
N ASP A 693 -21.46 -4.58 -24.37
CA ASP A 693 -21.03 -4.37 -25.75
C ASP A 693 -20.51 -2.95 -25.96
N ALA A 694 -21.25 -1.94 -25.48
CA ALA A 694 -20.83 -0.55 -25.57
C ALA A 694 -19.51 -0.32 -24.83
N ARG A 695 -19.39 -0.86 -23.61
CA ARG A 695 -18.16 -0.79 -22.82
C ARG A 695 -16.99 -1.44 -23.56
N LEU A 696 -17.16 -2.65 -24.09
CA LEU A 696 -16.10 -3.34 -24.85
C LEU A 696 -15.71 -2.65 -26.17
N ARG A 697 -16.60 -1.85 -26.75
CA ARG A 697 -16.30 -1.01 -27.93
C ARG A 697 -15.62 0.31 -27.60
N GLY A 698 -15.34 0.60 -26.32
CA GLY A 698 -14.71 1.84 -25.87
C GLY A 698 -15.67 3.02 -25.69
N VAL A 699 -16.98 2.77 -25.58
CA VAL A 699 -17.96 3.83 -25.27
C VAL A 699 -17.74 4.31 -23.85
N THR A 700 -17.52 5.61 -23.64
CA THR A 700 -17.29 6.18 -22.31
C THR A 700 -18.58 6.46 -21.55
N MET A 701 -19.59 6.93 -22.26
CA MET A 701 -20.93 7.16 -21.73
C MET A 701 -21.96 6.71 -22.76
N ARG A 702 -22.97 5.98 -22.30
CA ARG A 702 -24.13 5.58 -23.12
C ARG A 702 -25.41 6.12 -22.51
N ALA A 703 -26.26 6.69 -23.34
CA ALA A 703 -27.59 7.16 -22.95
C ALA A 703 -28.67 6.80 -23.98
N GLN A 704 -29.92 6.78 -23.54
CA GLN A 704 -31.09 6.52 -24.39
C GLN A 704 -32.31 7.33 -23.94
N GLY A 705 -33.24 7.55 -24.87
CA GLY A 705 -34.57 8.09 -24.57
C GLY A 705 -35.62 7.66 -25.59
N ASN A 706 -36.90 7.90 -25.27
CA ASN A 706 -38.02 7.20 -25.90
C ASN A 706 -38.88 8.04 -26.86
N GLU A 707 -38.88 9.36 -26.76
CA GLU A 707 -39.84 10.22 -27.49
C GLU A 707 -39.17 11.47 -28.09
N PRO A 708 -38.82 11.47 -29.40
CA PRO A 708 -38.67 10.29 -30.27
C PRO A 708 -37.56 9.35 -29.76
N PRO A 709 -37.49 8.06 -30.18
CA PRO A 709 -36.43 7.17 -29.70
C PRO A 709 -35.06 7.67 -30.13
N TRP A 710 -34.09 7.62 -29.22
CA TRP A 710 -32.72 8.01 -29.50
C TRP A 710 -31.72 7.27 -28.60
N THR A 711 -30.48 7.14 -29.08
CA THR A 711 -29.35 6.65 -28.29
C THR A 711 -28.13 7.54 -28.53
N LEU A 712 -27.34 7.76 -27.49
CA LEU A 712 -26.07 8.47 -27.57
C LEU A 712 -24.96 7.56 -27.02
N GLU A 713 -23.86 7.48 -27.76
CA GLU A 713 -22.61 6.89 -27.32
C GLU A 713 -21.51 7.97 -27.44
N LEU A 714 -20.88 8.32 -26.32
CA LEU A 714 -19.68 9.14 -26.30
C LEU A 714 -18.45 8.24 -26.30
N PHE A 715 -17.38 8.73 -26.91
CA PHE A 715 -16.06 8.10 -26.92
C PHE A 715 -15.02 9.16 -26.56
N GLU A 716 -13.87 8.73 -26.03
CA GLU A 716 -12.77 9.64 -25.69
C GLU A 716 -11.93 10.03 -26.92
N ASP A 717 -11.66 9.07 -27.81
CA ASP A 717 -10.67 9.17 -28.88
C ASP A 717 -11.25 9.22 -30.29
N ARG A 718 -12.59 9.18 -30.43
CA ARG A 718 -13.30 9.13 -31.72
C ARG A 718 -14.65 9.86 -31.68
N PRO A 719 -15.28 10.12 -32.84
CA PRO A 719 -16.54 10.85 -32.88
C PRO A 719 -17.65 10.14 -32.07
N ALA A 720 -18.41 10.92 -31.30
CA ALA A 720 -19.64 10.49 -30.68
C ALA A 720 -20.66 10.05 -31.72
N VAL A 721 -21.53 9.11 -31.33
CA VAL A 721 -22.59 8.57 -32.19
C VAL A 721 -23.95 8.85 -31.54
N LEU A 722 -24.77 9.66 -32.21
CA LEU A 722 -26.14 9.94 -31.84
C LEU A 722 -27.08 9.30 -32.87
N THR A 723 -27.93 8.37 -32.44
CA THR A 723 -28.96 7.78 -33.31
C THR A 723 -30.30 8.37 -32.94
N THR A 724 -31.06 8.88 -33.90
CA THR A 724 -32.36 9.54 -33.67
C THR A 724 -33.49 8.97 -34.53
N GLY A 725 -34.70 8.98 -33.96
CA GLY A 725 -35.95 8.71 -34.68
C GLY A 725 -36.23 7.23 -34.91
N TYR A 726 -37.45 6.92 -35.34
CA TYR A 726 -37.91 5.54 -35.59
C TYR A 726 -37.25 4.89 -36.80
N GLU A 727 -36.64 5.67 -37.69
CA GLU A 727 -35.84 5.18 -38.83
C GLU A 727 -34.37 4.93 -38.46
N SER A 728 -33.99 5.14 -37.18
CA SER A 728 -32.64 4.95 -36.64
C SER A 728 -31.55 5.67 -37.45
N THR A 729 -31.75 6.96 -37.70
CA THR A 729 -30.75 7.78 -38.40
C THR A 729 -29.55 8.04 -37.50
N GLU A 730 -28.36 7.60 -37.95
CA GLU A 730 -27.09 7.75 -37.23
C GLU A 730 -26.41 9.09 -37.59
N HIS A 731 -25.99 9.81 -36.56
CA HIS A 731 -25.27 11.08 -36.63
C HIS A 731 -23.94 10.95 -35.91
N ARG A 732 -22.85 11.42 -36.53
CA ARG A 732 -21.52 11.40 -35.93
C ARG A 732 -21.00 12.81 -35.74
N PHE A 733 -20.44 13.10 -34.55
CA PHE A 733 -19.85 14.40 -34.26
C PHE A 733 -18.64 14.29 -33.34
N ASN A 734 -17.69 15.21 -33.52
CA ASN A 734 -16.58 15.36 -32.58
C ASN A 734 -17.08 16.16 -31.38
N ALA A 735 -17.17 15.52 -30.22
CA ALA A 735 -17.51 16.18 -28.97
C ALA A 735 -16.30 16.99 -28.46
N SER A 736 -16.56 18.18 -27.94
CA SER A 736 -15.56 18.96 -27.19
C SER A 736 -15.19 18.23 -25.90
N SER A 737 -14.05 18.61 -25.31
CA SER A 737 -13.81 18.30 -23.89
C SER A 737 -14.97 18.84 -23.03
N PRO A 738 -15.38 18.12 -21.97
CA PRO A 738 -16.50 18.52 -21.15
C PRO A 738 -16.20 19.81 -20.38
N GLU A 739 -17.20 20.70 -20.30
CA GLU A 739 -17.21 21.86 -19.40
C GLU A 739 -18.15 21.57 -18.22
N ASP A 740 -17.74 21.76 -16.97
CA ASP A 740 -18.68 21.72 -15.84
C ASP A 740 -19.55 22.99 -15.84
N VAL A 741 -20.87 22.80 -15.89
CA VAL A 741 -21.87 23.85 -15.90
C VAL A 741 -22.96 23.55 -14.89
N GLY A 742 -22.64 23.72 -13.61
CA GLY A 742 -23.63 23.70 -12.53
C GLY A 742 -24.11 22.30 -12.19
N GLY A 743 -23.18 21.35 -12.06
CA GLY A 743 -23.48 19.95 -11.75
C GLY A 743 -23.88 19.13 -12.99
N PHE A 744 -23.53 19.62 -14.18
CA PHE A 744 -23.66 18.93 -15.45
C PHE A 744 -22.36 19.07 -16.23
N GLU A 745 -21.87 17.98 -16.80
CA GLU A 745 -20.86 17.99 -17.84
C GLU A 745 -21.50 18.35 -19.18
N ARG A 746 -20.98 19.39 -19.84
CA ARG A 746 -21.46 19.85 -21.14
C ARG A 746 -20.45 19.53 -22.23
N TYR A 747 -20.91 18.85 -23.28
CA TYR A 747 -20.18 18.62 -24.53
C TYR A 747 -20.82 19.41 -25.66
N ARG A 748 -20.01 19.98 -26.56
CA ARG A 748 -20.48 20.65 -27.77
C ARG A 748 -19.89 19.98 -29.02
N GLY A 749 -20.64 19.98 -30.10
CA GLY A 749 -20.19 19.51 -31.40
C GLY A 749 -21.04 20.05 -32.54
N GLU A 750 -20.85 19.49 -33.72
CA GLU A 750 -21.62 19.83 -34.92
C GLU A 750 -22.02 18.55 -35.66
N VAL A 751 -23.31 18.44 -36.00
CA VAL A 751 -23.90 17.36 -36.83
C VAL A 751 -24.55 18.01 -38.03
N ASP A 752 -24.15 17.63 -39.25
CA ASP A 752 -24.76 18.12 -40.51
C ASP A 752 -24.92 19.66 -40.61
N GLY A 753 -23.99 20.43 -40.06
CA GLY A 753 -24.06 21.89 -40.07
C GLY A 753 -24.92 22.51 -38.95
N GLN A 754 -25.46 21.70 -38.03
CA GLN A 754 -26.23 22.14 -36.87
C GLN A 754 -25.43 21.92 -35.58
N PRO A 755 -25.48 22.88 -34.63
CA PRO A 755 -24.86 22.69 -33.34
C PRO A 755 -25.58 21.56 -32.58
N VAL A 756 -24.78 20.71 -31.95
CA VAL A 756 -25.25 19.73 -30.95
C VAL A 756 -24.63 20.07 -29.60
N GLU A 757 -25.46 20.09 -28.55
CA GLU A 757 -25.03 20.23 -27.17
C GLU A 757 -25.56 19.04 -26.37
N VAL A 758 -24.65 18.34 -25.68
CA VAL A 758 -24.99 17.25 -24.74
C VAL A 758 -24.74 17.76 -23.34
N ARG A 759 -25.72 17.60 -22.44
CA ARG A 759 -25.57 17.85 -21.00
C ARG A 759 -25.78 16.54 -20.27
N VAL A 760 -24.82 16.16 -19.43
CA VAL A 760 -24.83 14.94 -18.62
C VAL A 760 -24.77 15.36 -17.17
N GLY A 761 -25.72 14.95 -16.33
CA GLY A 761 -25.69 15.29 -14.92
C GLY A 761 -26.11 14.14 -14.04
N ASP A 762 -25.53 14.10 -12.84
CA ASP A 762 -25.77 13.04 -11.89
C ASP A 762 -27.21 13.06 -11.37
N GLY A 763 -27.76 11.88 -11.11
CA GLY A 763 -28.99 11.69 -10.38
C GLY A 763 -29.86 10.58 -10.96
N PRO A 764 -30.66 9.92 -10.10
CA PRO A 764 -31.49 8.79 -10.51
C PRO A 764 -32.43 9.20 -11.65
N CYS A 765 -32.36 8.45 -12.75
CA CYS A 765 -33.16 8.65 -13.95
C CYS A 765 -33.84 7.32 -14.30
N ALA A 766 -35.17 7.31 -14.34
CA ALA A 766 -35.93 6.12 -14.69
C ALA A 766 -36.40 6.22 -16.14
N ASP A 767 -36.08 5.20 -16.94
CA ASP A 767 -36.70 5.03 -18.24
C ASP A 767 -38.16 4.56 -18.05
N THR A 768 -39.11 5.39 -18.50
CA THR A 768 -40.55 5.17 -18.32
C THR A 768 -41.10 3.91 -18.99
N MET A 769 -40.31 3.21 -19.80
CA MET A 769 -40.71 1.96 -20.46
C MET A 769 -40.00 0.70 -19.94
N ALA A 770 -38.92 0.82 -19.17
CA ALA A 770 -38.04 -0.32 -18.85
C ALA A 770 -37.99 -0.73 -17.36
N ASP A 771 -38.56 0.05 -16.42
CA ASP A 771 -38.40 -0.18 -14.95
C ASP A 771 -36.92 -0.31 -14.52
N ILE A 772 -36.02 0.38 -15.25
CA ILE A 772 -34.57 0.43 -15.00
C ILE A 772 -34.21 1.83 -14.52
N GLU A 773 -33.49 1.91 -13.40
CA GLU A 773 -32.87 3.13 -12.90
C GLU A 773 -31.45 3.28 -13.45
N TYR A 774 -31.14 4.49 -13.91
CA TYR A 774 -29.85 4.91 -14.45
C TYR A 774 -29.25 6.02 -13.56
N GLN A 775 -27.93 6.14 -13.58
CA GLN A 775 -27.20 7.08 -12.73
C GLN A 775 -27.14 8.50 -13.29
N LEU A 776 -27.30 8.64 -14.62
CA LEU A 776 -27.16 9.90 -15.34
C LEU A 776 -28.47 10.34 -15.97
N ARG A 777 -28.70 11.66 -15.89
CA ARG A 777 -29.70 12.38 -16.68
C ARG A 777 -28.99 13.01 -17.87
N VAL A 778 -29.49 12.76 -19.07
CA VAL A 778 -28.87 13.24 -20.30
C VAL A 778 -29.85 14.08 -21.12
N GLU A 779 -29.40 15.27 -21.52
CA GLU A 779 -30.10 16.15 -22.44
C GLU A 779 -29.26 16.35 -23.70
N VAL A 780 -29.86 16.17 -24.88
CA VAL A 780 -29.21 16.44 -26.18
C VAL A 780 -30.02 17.50 -26.91
N GLU A 781 -29.45 18.68 -27.10
CA GLU A 781 -29.97 19.74 -27.96
C GLU A 781 -29.35 19.61 -29.35
N LEU A 782 -30.15 19.25 -30.36
CA LEU A 782 -29.74 19.18 -31.78
C LEU A 782 -30.59 20.18 -32.58
N GLY A 783 -29.98 21.30 -32.99
CA GLY A 783 -30.71 22.38 -33.65
C GLY A 783 -31.82 22.98 -32.75
N ASN A 784 -33.09 22.69 -33.07
CA ASN A 784 -34.26 23.12 -32.28
C ASN A 784 -34.91 21.98 -31.47
N ALA A 785 -34.36 20.76 -31.54
CA ALA A 785 -34.89 19.60 -30.83
C ALA A 785 -34.16 19.41 -29.49
N LEU A 786 -34.91 19.19 -28.42
CA LEU A 786 -34.39 18.82 -27.11
C LEU A 786 -34.81 17.39 -26.81
N LEU A 787 -33.83 16.50 -26.72
CA LEU A 787 -34.00 15.09 -26.39
C LEU A 787 -33.60 14.89 -24.93
N LYS A 788 -34.46 14.25 -24.14
CA LYS A 788 -34.18 13.92 -22.74
C LYS A 788 -34.18 12.42 -22.55
N GLY A 789 -33.30 11.93 -21.68
CA GLY A 789 -33.08 10.51 -21.50
C GLY A 789 -32.19 10.21 -20.30
N CYS A 790 -31.87 8.93 -20.18
CA CYS A 790 -31.14 8.37 -19.07
C CYS A 790 -29.93 7.59 -19.58
N GLY A 791 -28.85 7.54 -18.80
CA GLY A 791 -27.63 6.87 -19.19
C GLY A 791 -26.74 6.46 -18.02
N ASN A 792 -25.64 5.79 -18.34
CA ASN A 792 -24.60 5.42 -17.38
C ASN A 792 -23.23 5.83 -17.94
N SER A 793 -22.32 6.18 -17.04
CA SER A 793 -20.88 6.07 -17.33
C SER A 793 -20.56 4.59 -17.45
N LEU A 794 -19.71 4.25 -18.42
CA LEU A 794 -19.29 2.87 -18.66
C LEU A 794 -17.87 2.58 -18.15
N TRP A 795 -17.20 3.60 -17.59
CA TRP A 795 -15.90 3.57 -16.92
C TRP A 795 -15.94 4.50 -15.71
#